data_AF-A0A926H1V1-F1
#
_entry.id   AF-A0A926H1V1-F1
#
_cell.length_a   1.000
_cell.length_b   1.000
_cell.length_c   1.000
_cell.angle_alpha   90.00
_cell.angle_beta   90.00
_cell.angle_gamma   90.00
#
_symmetry.space_group_name_H-M   'P 1'
#
loop_
_entity.id
_entity.type
_entity.pdbx_description
1 polymer ?
#
loop_
_entity_poly.entity_id
_entity_poly.type
_entity_poly.pdbx_seq_one_letter_code
_entity_poly.pdbx_strand_id
1 'polypeptide(L)'
;MSLSTAGVDTFLLEHPTYDGRGVIVLVFDTGVDPSIPGVQKTTTGATKVIDAIDFSRSNVVKFDRAVASNGGGAQSVSSEQLGVRLRGLEKLDPQPIDGTWYVGAMRESVYRNASVRDFDGDGISTSVFGALLYRTARGWRVAVDTDADSNIAGETSVGAFRETHETIQFRQRESNTRSPITMSATIDTAAREVSFHYDMNVHGTHVAGIATGFGINREDGFNGVAPGAQVISGKFSSDWAKDITVTGSMKRAYEYAARLADSMAAFNTPVVVNMSFGIGSAIEGDADIEKMLNDIVAAHPNLYIVTSAGNEGPGLSSVGIPAAATKLITVGALLPRGVGRDTYSAALNDDILWDFSSRGGEVDKPDIVAPGTAVSTITRFSFESRLSGTSMASPYTAGVVALLLSAMRQEDSTFVPSQALMRRVLRNSATPLGHYSTLEQGGGVVNVRRAYQLLREYRRSGFASNAEDYDITTYSPNYPDRTGPTAFWRSTYVPGDEWRQEFTISRSSDKPGEEFFRAYSLEPNVPWLSTVQSTVYMRNQGNAKVDVLYNRDMLKEPGLYTGRVIARRASASGPAAASEIEFELLNTIIVPYQFSPENDYTVTTPMQTIPAGHTRRFYFAPPPGAATLTFTLSVPKGSKSNVAGWILDRNGYNVNYLARVIERERLEGSNTVSAEALGTGVIEVVVQSDVMESAGNASQFALTVASTMLDFDVAIVGDETREAVITAVNTGNKTINGTTSITMKGYVRTIVDTLRRDTFSMPLVMRKEDGALWIQPSFDPKDYNRSTDILARLVDADGNVQAEEAFGTPSVWLFLPNFDREADSTNYRLEVIFGFARDSDLPKVPITIVEKHVRPSDPRPIDGWSGSELVPYIPQTFRGKLPATPIPAGYNGLGELIFKPRGEDTPITWEFEY
;
A
#
# COMPACT_ATOMS: atom_id res chain seq x y z
N MET A 1 -8.78 -10.90 -17.38
CA MET A 1 -8.85 -9.45 -17.08
C MET A 1 -9.66 -8.76 -18.17
N SER A 2 -10.34 -7.63 -17.90
CA SER A 2 -11.13 -6.92 -18.92
C SER A 2 -10.27 -5.98 -19.76
N LEU A 3 -9.93 -6.37 -20.99
CA LEU A 3 -9.27 -5.48 -21.96
C LEU A 3 -10.23 -4.45 -22.56
N SER A 4 -11.52 -4.78 -22.63
CA SER A 4 -12.55 -3.94 -23.24
C SER A 4 -12.91 -2.70 -22.41
N THR A 5 -12.82 -2.78 -21.09
CA THR A 5 -13.14 -1.66 -20.18
C THR A 5 -12.34 -0.40 -20.50
N ALA A 6 -11.06 -0.55 -20.89
CA ALA A 6 -10.20 0.57 -21.29
C ALA A 6 -10.10 0.76 -22.82
N GLY A 7 -10.79 -0.08 -23.60
CA GLY A 7 -10.70 -0.11 -25.06
C GLY A 7 -9.38 -0.66 -25.62
N VAL A 8 -8.63 -1.45 -24.84
CA VAL A 8 -7.34 -2.06 -25.25
C VAL A 8 -7.53 -3.03 -26.41
N ASP A 9 -8.53 -3.91 -26.31
CA ASP A 9 -8.86 -4.90 -27.33
C ASP A 9 -9.17 -4.26 -28.69
N THR A 10 -10.00 -3.23 -28.68
CA THR A 10 -10.40 -2.45 -29.85
C THR A 10 -9.21 -1.70 -30.43
N PHE A 11 -8.38 -1.09 -29.57
CA PHE A 11 -7.16 -0.41 -30.01
C PHE A 11 -6.18 -1.36 -30.70
N LEU A 12 -5.97 -2.56 -30.17
CA LEU A 12 -5.10 -3.57 -30.78
C LEU A 12 -5.67 -4.15 -32.08
N LEU A 13 -7.00 -4.25 -32.21
CA LEU A 13 -7.64 -4.62 -33.47
C LEU A 13 -7.44 -3.54 -34.55
N GLU A 14 -7.55 -2.27 -34.18
CA GLU A 14 -7.33 -1.13 -35.09
C GLU A 14 -5.85 -0.94 -35.43
N HIS A 15 -4.95 -1.27 -34.49
CA HIS A 15 -3.51 -1.07 -34.61
C HIS A 15 -2.71 -2.30 -34.16
N PRO A 16 -2.69 -3.40 -34.93
CA PRO A 16 -2.09 -4.67 -34.51
C PRO A 16 -0.57 -4.60 -34.22
N THR A 17 0.13 -3.61 -34.75
CA THR A 17 1.57 -3.41 -34.51
C THR A 17 1.88 -2.49 -33.36
N TYR A 18 0.88 -1.83 -32.75
CA TYR A 18 1.06 -0.92 -31.61
C TYR A 18 0.94 -1.66 -30.28
N ASP A 19 1.33 -2.94 -30.27
CA ASP A 19 1.14 -3.93 -29.20
C ASP A 19 2.17 -3.85 -28.07
N GLY A 20 2.92 -2.74 -27.98
CA GLY A 20 3.99 -2.56 -26.99
C GLY A 20 5.38 -2.94 -27.48
N ARG A 21 5.52 -3.44 -28.72
CA ARG A 21 6.85 -3.72 -29.30
C ARG A 21 7.77 -2.51 -29.21
N GLY A 22 9.06 -2.75 -28.94
CA GLY A 22 10.10 -1.73 -28.76
C GLY A 22 9.98 -0.89 -27.50
N VAL A 23 9.25 -1.39 -26.48
CA VAL A 23 9.20 -0.83 -25.14
C VAL A 23 9.70 -1.89 -24.16
N ILE A 24 10.46 -1.47 -23.15
CA ILE A 24 10.89 -2.33 -22.03
C ILE A 24 10.02 -1.99 -20.83
N VAL A 25 9.41 -3.02 -20.22
CA VAL A 25 8.67 -2.92 -18.97
C VAL A 25 9.50 -3.52 -17.85
N LEU A 26 9.85 -2.71 -16.85
CA LEU A 26 10.44 -3.16 -15.59
C LEU A 26 9.31 -3.54 -14.64
N VAL A 27 9.31 -4.78 -14.17
CA VAL A 27 8.37 -5.24 -13.14
C VAL A 27 9.12 -5.26 -11.82
N PHE A 28 8.89 -4.23 -11.00
CA PHE A 28 9.47 -4.10 -9.67
C PHE A 28 8.50 -4.72 -8.66
N ASP A 29 8.83 -5.92 -8.17
CA ASP A 29 7.92 -6.78 -7.42
C ASP A 29 8.67 -7.90 -6.66
N THR A 30 8.01 -9.02 -6.32
CA THR A 30 8.60 -10.23 -5.69
C THR A 30 9.48 -11.06 -6.62
N GLY A 31 9.53 -10.69 -7.90
CA GLY A 31 10.22 -11.38 -8.98
C GLY A 31 9.24 -11.97 -10.01
N VAL A 32 9.75 -12.31 -11.20
CA VAL A 32 9.01 -12.98 -12.28
C VAL A 32 9.67 -14.31 -12.59
N ASP A 33 8.89 -15.40 -12.68
CA ASP A 33 9.37 -16.67 -13.21
C ASP A 33 9.38 -16.64 -14.76
N PRO A 34 10.55 -16.58 -15.41
CA PRO A 34 10.64 -16.46 -16.86
C PRO A 34 10.28 -17.77 -17.59
N SER A 35 10.13 -18.88 -16.87
CA SER A 35 9.83 -20.21 -17.45
C SER A 35 8.35 -20.42 -17.73
N ILE A 36 7.47 -19.51 -17.29
CA ILE A 36 6.02 -19.68 -17.34
C ILE A 36 5.45 -19.24 -18.71
N PRO A 37 4.53 -20.03 -19.31
CA PRO A 37 3.78 -19.59 -20.49
C PRO A 37 3.10 -18.24 -20.29
N GLY A 38 3.10 -17.37 -21.30
CA GLY A 38 2.66 -15.99 -21.16
C GLY A 38 3.82 -14.99 -21.04
N VAL A 39 4.91 -15.36 -20.37
CA VAL A 39 6.08 -14.47 -20.16
C VAL A 39 7.35 -14.91 -20.91
N GLN A 40 7.25 -15.95 -21.76
CA GLN A 40 8.41 -16.49 -22.50
C GLN A 40 8.71 -15.74 -23.81
N LYS A 41 7.66 -15.40 -24.58
CA LYS A 41 7.79 -14.84 -25.93
C LYS A 41 6.90 -13.64 -26.11
N THR A 42 7.37 -12.69 -26.91
CA THR A 42 6.56 -11.55 -27.40
C THR A 42 5.75 -11.95 -28.63
N THR A 43 4.83 -11.09 -29.07
CA THR A 43 4.07 -11.24 -30.32
C THR A 43 4.95 -11.40 -31.56
N THR A 44 6.21 -10.93 -31.52
CA THR A 44 7.17 -11.04 -32.64
C THR A 44 8.08 -12.27 -32.52
N GLY A 45 7.86 -13.14 -31.53
CA GLY A 45 8.70 -14.32 -31.27
C GLY A 45 10.01 -14.04 -30.54
N ALA A 46 10.29 -12.78 -30.20
CA ALA A 46 11.46 -12.42 -29.38
C ALA A 46 11.28 -12.89 -27.94
N THR A 47 12.39 -13.11 -27.23
CA THR A 47 12.36 -13.38 -25.78
C THR A 47 11.71 -12.21 -25.04
N LYS A 48 10.74 -12.54 -24.18
CA LYS A 48 9.97 -11.55 -23.43
C LYS A 48 10.68 -11.11 -22.16
N VAL A 49 10.97 -12.01 -21.22
CA VAL A 49 11.81 -11.67 -20.05
C VAL A 49 13.28 -11.71 -20.46
N ILE A 50 13.90 -10.53 -20.57
CA ILE A 50 15.28 -10.35 -21.08
C ILE A 50 16.33 -10.20 -19.98
N ASP A 51 15.91 -9.90 -18.75
CA ASP A 51 16.80 -9.83 -17.60
C ASP A 51 16.02 -10.06 -16.29
N ALA A 52 16.71 -10.50 -15.25
CA ALA A 52 16.13 -10.83 -13.95
C ALA A 52 17.14 -10.54 -12.83
N ILE A 53 16.84 -9.54 -12.00
CA ILE A 53 17.78 -8.95 -11.05
C ILE A 53 17.16 -8.94 -9.66
N ASP A 54 17.89 -9.43 -8.66
CA ASP A 54 17.54 -9.30 -7.24
C ASP A 54 18.29 -8.11 -6.60
N PHE A 55 17.58 -6.99 -6.47
CA PHE A 55 18.03 -5.78 -5.80
C PHE A 55 17.96 -5.85 -4.28
N SER A 56 17.19 -6.78 -3.69
CA SER A 56 17.20 -7.00 -2.23
C SER A 56 18.51 -7.64 -1.79
N ARG A 57 19.13 -8.41 -2.69
CA ARG A 57 20.33 -9.21 -2.46
C ARG A 57 20.13 -10.29 -1.38
N SER A 58 18.89 -10.65 -1.06
CA SER A 58 18.58 -11.70 -0.08
C SER A 58 19.09 -13.07 -0.52
N ASN A 59 19.29 -13.28 -1.83
CA ASN A 59 19.69 -14.55 -2.43
C ASN A 59 21.12 -14.58 -2.96
N VAL A 60 22.00 -13.76 -2.38
CA VAL A 60 23.41 -13.76 -2.79
C VAL A 60 24.15 -14.92 -2.13
N VAL A 61 24.73 -15.78 -2.95
CA VAL A 61 25.67 -16.82 -2.54
C VAL A 61 27.09 -16.37 -2.86
N LYS A 62 27.95 -16.38 -1.84
CA LYS A 62 29.38 -16.15 -1.99
C LYS A 62 30.10 -17.46 -2.31
N PHE A 63 31.11 -17.36 -3.16
CA PHE A 63 31.86 -18.51 -3.65
C PHE A 63 33.33 -18.42 -3.27
N ASP A 64 33.80 -19.45 -2.56
CA ASP A 64 35.21 -19.59 -2.20
C ASP A 64 35.92 -20.51 -3.17
N ARG A 65 37.20 -20.21 -3.45
CA ARG A 65 38.00 -21.05 -4.34
C ARG A 65 38.16 -22.43 -3.72
N ALA A 66 37.87 -23.47 -4.50
CA ALA A 66 38.01 -24.87 -4.11
C ALA A 66 39.03 -25.59 -4.98
N VAL A 67 39.65 -26.62 -4.42
CA VAL A 67 40.55 -27.54 -5.13
C VAL A 67 39.85 -28.87 -5.30
N ALA A 68 39.73 -29.35 -6.54
CA ALA A 68 39.18 -30.67 -6.80
C ALA A 68 40.13 -31.77 -6.28
N SER A 69 39.55 -32.74 -5.59
CA SER A 69 40.23 -33.95 -5.12
C SER A 69 39.78 -35.15 -5.97
N ASN A 70 40.74 -36.01 -6.32
CA ASN A 70 40.48 -37.26 -7.03
C ASN A 70 40.52 -38.42 -6.03
N GLY A 71 39.36 -39.03 -5.75
CA GLY A 71 39.25 -40.20 -4.86
C GLY A 71 38.33 -41.25 -5.46
N GLY A 72 38.80 -42.49 -5.60
CA GLY A 72 37.98 -43.61 -6.08
C GLY A 72 37.46 -43.49 -7.52
N GLY A 73 38.06 -42.63 -8.36
CA GLY A 73 37.68 -42.45 -9.77
C GLY A 73 36.69 -41.31 -10.06
N ALA A 74 36.25 -40.56 -9.04
CA ALA A 74 35.36 -39.39 -9.19
C ALA A 74 36.01 -38.11 -8.63
N GLN A 75 35.72 -36.97 -9.25
CA GLN A 75 36.15 -35.66 -8.76
C GLN A 75 35.17 -35.16 -7.68
N SER A 76 35.73 -34.58 -6.61
CA SER A 76 34.93 -33.90 -5.59
C SER A 76 35.60 -32.63 -5.07
N VAL A 77 34.77 -31.66 -4.70
CA VAL A 77 35.19 -30.47 -3.95
C VAL A 77 34.48 -30.45 -2.60
N SER A 78 35.15 -29.92 -1.58
CA SER A 78 34.60 -29.82 -0.24
C SER A 78 34.98 -28.49 0.40
N SER A 79 34.08 -27.92 1.18
CA SER A 79 34.32 -26.79 2.07
C SER A 79 33.78 -27.15 3.45
N GLU A 80 34.69 -27.28 4.41
CA GLU A 80 34.34 -27.55 5.81
C GLU A 80 33.57 -26.36 6.42
N GLN A 81 33.97 -25.13 6.10
CA GLN A 81 33.30 -23.90 6.55
C GLN A 81 31.84 -23.84 6.08
N LEU A 82 31.56 -24.30 4.86
CA LEU A 82 30.20 -24.34 4.33
C LEU A 82 29.46 -25.63 4.69
N GLY A 83 30.15 -26.65 5.20
CA GLY A 83 29.57 -27.98 5.41
C GLY A 83 29.11 -28.65 4.11
N VAL A 84 29.76 -28.34 2.98
CA VAL A 84 29.38 -28.82 1.66
C VAL A 84 30.46 -29.74 1.09
N ARG A 85 30.05 -30.87 0.52
CA ARG A 85 30.90 -31.74 -0.30
C ARG A 85 30.14 -32.11 -1.56
N LEU A 86 30.66 -31.73 -2.72
CA LEU A 86 30.04 -32.01 -4.02
C LEU A 86 30.88 -33.00 -4.79
N ARG A 87 30.25 -34.07 -5.29
CA ARG A 87 30.85 -35.10 -6.17
C ARG A 87 30.23 -35.06 -7.57
N GLY A 88 30.85 -35.74 -8.53
CA GLY A 88 30.32 -35.88 -9.90
C GLY A 88 30.68 -34.72 -10.82
N LEU A 89 31.73 -33.96 -10.48
CA LEU A 89 32.18 -32.78 -11.24
C LEU A 89 32.55 -33.13 -12.69
N GLU A 90 33.11 -34.32 -12.91
CA GLU A 90 33.51 -34.82 -14.23
C GLU A 90 32.33 -35.06 -15.19
N LYS A 91 31.09 -35.03 -14.68
CA LYS A 91 29.85 -35.23 -15.46
C LYS A 91 29.13 -33.92 -15.80
N LEU A 92 29.61 -32.77 -15.31
CA LEU A 92 29.03 -31.48 -15.68
C LEU A 92 29.30 -31.16 -17.14
N ASP A 93 28.30 -30.62 -17.84
CA ASP A 93 28.46 -30.09 -19.19
C ASP A 93 28.03 -28.60 -19.21
N PRO A 94 28.89 -27.68 -19.67
CA PRO A 94 30.29 -27.87 -20.07
C PRO A 94 31.27 -28.07 -18.89
N GLN A 95 32.44 -28.66 -19.18
CA GLN A 95 33.58 -28.78 -18.25
C GLN A 95 34.37 -27.46 -18.13
N PRO A 96 35.10 -27.22 -17.02
CA PRO A 96 35.88 -26.00 -16.83
C PRO A 96 37.11 -25.94 -17.75
N ILE A 97 37.50 -24.74 -18.17
CA ILE A 97 38.65 -24.54 -19.07
C ILE A 97 40.00 -24.51 -18.35
N ASP A 98 40.01 -24.17 -17.06
CA ASP A 98 41.24 -23.98 -16.26
C ASP A 98 41.29 -24.89 -15.02
N GLY A 99 40.34 -25.84 -14.91
CA GLY A 99 40.21 -26.73 -13.77
C GLY A 99 39.93 -26.04 -12.42
N THR A 100 39.60 -24.74 -12.43
CA THR A 100 39.34 -23.97 -11.22
C THR A 100 37.86 -24.05 -10.86
N TRP A 101 37.60 -24.40 -9.61
CA TRP A 101 36.26 -24.48 -9.04
C TRP A 101 36.11 -23.46 -7.93
N TYR A 102 34.89 -22.96 -7.76
CA TYR A 102 34.49 -22.21 -6.59
C TYR A 102 33.23 -22.83 -6.01
N VAL A 103 33.15 -22.92 -4.69
CA VAL A 103 32.06 -23.58 -3.98
C VAL A 103 31.31 -22.57 -3.12
N GLY A 104 29.98 -22.64 -3.15
CA GLY A 104 29.05 -21.86 -2.34
C GLY A 104 27.98 -22.76 -1.73
N ALA A 105 27.10 -22.19 -0.91
CA ALA A 105 26.00 -22.93 -0.29
C ALA A 105 24.75 -22.05 -0.15
N MET A 106 23.60 -22.57 -0.55
CA MET A 106 22.27 -22.05 -0.19
C MET A 106 21.73 -22.86 0.99
N ARG A 107 21.07 -22.20 1.95
CA ARG A 107 20.52 -22.85 3.13
C ARG A 107 19.05 -22.52 3.28
N GLU A 108 18.21 -23.55 3.37
CA GLU A 108 16.77 -23.37 3.58
C GLU A 108 16.43 -22.74 4.91
N SER A 109 17.29 -22.92 5.91
CA SER A 109 17.08 -22.38 7.25
C SER A 109 16.90 -20.86 7.28
N VAL A 110 17.41 -20.14 6.27
CA VAL A 110 17.23 -18.70 6.07
C VAL A 110 15.78 -18.35 5.71
N TYR A 111 15.09 -19.25 5.01
CA TYR A 111 13.73 -19.07 4.49
C TYR A 111 12.66 -19.72 5.36
N ARG A 112 12.99 -20.20 6.57
CA ARG A 112 12.05 -20.91 7.46
C ARG A 112 10.72 -20.18 7.72
N ASN A 113 10.76 -18.85 7.66
CA ASN A 113 9.64 -17.93 7.88
C ASN A 113 9.15 -17.29 6.56
N ALA A 114 9.58 -17.78 5.41
CA ALA A 114 9.16 -17.31 4.09
C ALA A 114 7.91 -18.06 3.60
N SER A 115 7.22 -17.47 2.61
CA SER A 115 6.10 -18.09 1.90
C SER A 115 6.49 -19.39 1.19
N VAL A 116 7.74 -19.45 0.71
CA VAL A 116 8.35 -20.64 0.11
C VAL A 116 9.62 -20.96 0.89
N ARG A 117 9.59 -22.08 1.63
CA ARG A 117 10.62 -22.43 2.64
C ARG A 117 11.25 -23.81 2.47
N ASP A 118 10.78 -24.57 1.49
CA ASP A 118 11.14 -25.96 1.26
C ASP A 118 11.27 -26.14 -0.25
N PHE A 119 12.52 -26.09 -0.72
CA PHE A 119 12.87 -26.02 -2.13
C PHE A 119 12.95 -27.38 -2.79
N ASP A 120 13.37 -28.42 -2.05
CA ASP A 120 13.44 -29.80 -2.53
C ASP A 120 12.19 -30.63 -2.18
N GLY A 121 11.26 -30.06 -1.41
CA GLY A 121 9.95 -30.63 -1.15
C GLY A 121 9.98 -31.80 -0.16
N ASP A 122 10.95 -31.84 0.75
CA ASP A 122 11.12 -32.95 1.70
C ASP A 122 10.37 -32.76 3.04
N GLY A 123 9.70 -31.63 3.20
CA GLY A 123 8.89 -31.30 4.37
C GLY A 123 9.67 -30.67 5.53
N ILE A 124 10.98 -30.45 5.39
CA ILE A 124 11.82 -29.75 6.38
C ILE A 124 12.45 -28.50 5.75
N SER A 125 12.88 -27.53 6.58
CA SER A 125 13.50 -26.26 6.11
C SER A 125 14.93 -26.15 6.62
N THR A 126 15.71 -27.21 6.40
CA THR A 126 17.09 -27.32 6.90
C THR A 126 18.08 -27.81 5.85
N SER A 127 17.64 -28.05 4.62
CA SER A 127 18.52 -28.54 3.55
C SER A 127 19.59 -27.50 3.19
N VAL A 128 20.72 -28.03 2.76
CA VAL A 128 21.88 -27.25 2.33
C VAL A 128 22.19 -27.64 0.89
N PHE A 129 21.93 -26.73 -0.04
CA PHE A 129 22.19 -26.93 -1.45
C PHE A 129 23.59 -26.40 -1.77
N GLY A 130 24.51 -27.31 -2.10
CA GLY A 130 25.83 -26.91 -2.55
C GLY A 130 25.77 -26.29 -3.94
N ALA A 131 26.54 -25.23 -4.17
CA ALA A 131 26.63 -24.57 -5.47
C ALA A 131 28.08 -24.58 -5.99
N LEU A 132 28.25 -24.71 -7.31
CA LEU A 132 29.53 -24.62 -8.00
C LEU A 132 29.53 -23.48 -9.00
N LEU A 133 30.52 -22.60 -8.90
CA LEU A 133 30.81 -21.56 -9.88
C LEU A 133 32.14 -21.89 -10.57
N TYR A 134 32.16 -21.85 -11.90
CA TYR A 134 33.34 -22.20 -12.68
C TYR A 134 33.32 -21.57 -14.07
N ARG A 135 34.50 -21.45 -14.69
CA ARG A 135 34.65 -20.81 -16.00
C ARG A 135 34.75 -21.86 -17.10
N THR A 136 33.99 -21.64 -18.17
CA THR A 136 33.93 -22.53 -19.34
C THR A 136 34.22 -21.75 -20.62
N ALA A 137 34.29 -22.44 -21.76
CA ALA A 137 34.39 -21.80 -23.07
C ALA A 137 33.15 -20.93 -23.39
N ARG A 138 32.01 -21.18 -22.74
CA ARG A 138 30.76 -20.40 -22.86
C ARG A 138 30.63 -19.29 -21.81
N GLY A 139 31.71 -18.96 -21.11
CA GLY A 139 31.70 -18.01 -20.00
C GLY A 139 31.53 -18.67 -18.64
N TRP A 140 31.23 -17.85 -17.63
CA TRP A 140 31.03 -18.31 -16.25
C TRP A 140 29.69 -19.03 -16.10
N ARG A 141 29.70 -20.13 -15.35
CA ARG A 141 28.56 -21.02 -15.15
C ARG A 141 28.39 -21.35 -13.68
N VAL A 142 27.14 -21.46 -13.24
CA VAL A 142 26.76 -21.91 -11.91
C VAL A 142 25.89 -23.16 -12.00
N ALA A 143 26.16 -24.16 -11.16
CA ALA A 143 25.32 -25.33 -10.96
C ALA A 143 24.96 -25.44 -9.47
N VAL A 144 23.74 -25.84 -9.17
CA VAL A 144 23.24 -26.02 -7.80
C VAL A 144 22.84 -27.49 -7.64
N ASP A 145 23.23 -28.09 -6.52
CA ASP A 145 22.75 -29.40 -6.07
C ASP A 145 21.29 -29.24 -5.63
N THR A 146 20.37 -29.49 -6.55
CA THR A 146 18.96 -29.07 -6.40
C THR A 146 18.12 -30.03 -5.57
N ASP A 147 18.59 -31.25 -5.36
CA ASP A 147 17.94 -32.27 -4.53
C ASP A 147 18.73 -32.58 -3.25
N ALA A 148 19.75 -31.77 -2.93
CA ALA A 148 20.58 -31.85 -1.74
C ALA A 148 21.20 -33.24 -1.47
N ASP A 149 21.53 -33.99 -2.52
CA ASP A 149 22.12 -35.34 -2.42
C ASP A 149 23.66 -35.34 -2.46
N SER A 150 24.26 -34.13 -2.45
CA SER A 150 25.69 -33.88 -2.54
C SER A 150 26.33 -34.30 -3.88
N ASN A 151 25.55 -34.52 -4.93
CA ASN A 151 26.00 -34.98 -6.23
C ASN A 151 25.52 -34.05 -7.36
N ILE A 152 26.46 -33.27 -7.90
CA ILE A 152 26.15 -32.33 -8.98
C ILE A 152 25.97 -33.02 -10.35
N ALA A 153 26.18 -34.34 -10.44
CA ALA A 153 26.03 -35.06 -11.69
C ALA A 153 24.58 -35.04 -12.18
N GLY A 154 24.37 -34.48 -13.38
CA GLY A 154 23.06 -34.33 -13.98
C GLY A 154 22.35 -33.02 -13.63
N GLU A 155 22.97 -32.16 -12.80
CA GLU A 155 22.46 -30.82 -12.58
C GLU A 155 22.71 -29.91 -13.76
N THR A 156 21.80 -28.96 -13.97
CA THR A 156 21.89 -28.00 -15.06
C THR A 156 22.82 -26.86 -14.65
N SER A 157 23.88 -26.64 -15.43
CA SER A 157 24.73 -25.45 -15.29
C SER A 157 24.20 -24.30 -16.14
N VAL A 158 24.04 -23.12 -15.54
CA VAL A 158 23.50 -21.93 -16.21
C VAL A 158 24.51 -20.78 -16.20
N GLY A 159 24.51 -19.97 -17.25
CA GLY A 159 25.22 -18.69 -17.29
C GLY A 159 24.47 -17.55 -16.61
N ALA A 160 24.99 -16.33 -16.76
CA ALA A 160 24.26 -15.13 -16.36
C ALA A 160 22.97 -15.00 -17.20
N PHE A 161 21.82 -14.85 -16.54
CA PHE A 161 20.51 -14.93 -17.18
C PHE A 161 20.34 -13.91 -18.31
N ARG A 162 20.83 -12.68 -18.14
CA ARG A 162 20.84 -11.63 -19.17
C ARG A 162 21.48 -12.08 -20.50
N GLU A 163 22.45 -12.98 -20.44
CA GLU A 163 23.21 -13.44 -21.60
C GLU A 163 22.62 -14.73 -22.18
N THR A 164 22.25 -15.68 -21.32
CA THR A 164 21.90 -17.04 -21.76
C THR A 164 20.41 -17.34 -21.72
N HIS A 165 19.64 -16.63 -20.90
CA HIS A 165 18.24 -16.90 -20.57
C HIS A 165 18.00 -18.33 -20.04
N GLU A 166 19.04 -18.98 -19.50
CA GLU A 166 18.98 -20.30 -18.90
C GLU A 166 18.49 -20.20 -17.43
N THR A 167 17.70 -21.16 -16.97
CA THR A 167 17.17 -21.21 -15.60
C THR A 167 17.51 -22.53 -14.90
N ILE A 168 17.64 -22.49 -13.58
CA ILE A 168 17.76 -23.66 -12.70
C ILE A 168 16.36 -24.04 -12.23
N GLN A 169 16.03 -25.32 -12.22
CA GLN A 169 14.78 -25.82 -11.67
C GLN A 169 15.06 -26.80 -10.54
N PHE A 170 14.52 -26.53 -9.35
CA PHE A 170 14.69 -27.37 -8.19
C PHE A 170 13.94 -28.69 -8.32
N ARG A 171 14.64 -29.80 -8.14
CA ARG A 171 14.04 -31.14 -8.16
C ARG A 171 13.27 -31.38 -6.88
N GLN A 172 12.05 -31.88 -7.02
CA GLN A 172 11.20 -32.24 -5.89
C GLN A 172 11.41 -33.71 -5.52
N ARG A 173 11.84 -33.99 -4.29
CA ARG A 173 11.97 -35.35 -3.74
C ARG A 173 10.61 -36.04 -3.68
N GLU A 174 9.55 -35.28 -3.39
CA GLU A 174 8.16 -35.72 -3.54
C GLU A 174 7.54 -35.26 -4.87
N SER A 175 8.09 -35.74 -5.99
CA SER A 175 7.76 -35.31 -7.36
C SER A 175 6.28 -35.38 -7.80
N ASN A 176 5.40 -36.01 -7.02
CA ASN A 176 3.96 -36.13 -7.32
C ASN A 176 3.06 -35.22 -6.45
N THR A 177 3.62 -34.49 -5.49
CA THR A 177 2.84 -33.65 -4.55
C THR A 177 3.18 -32.16 -4.67
N ARG A 178 4.37 -31.79 -5.16
CA ARG A 178 4.81 -30.39 -5.25
C ARG A 178 5.35 -30.02 -6.62
N SER A 179 5.06 -28.78 -7.03
CA SER A 179 5.61 -28.19 -8.24
C SER A 179 7.02 -27.66 -8.00
N PRO A 180 7.93 -27.78 -8.99
CA PRO A 180 9.30 -27.33 -8.83
C PRO A 180 9.41 -25.79 -8.84
N ILE A 181 10.41 -25.27 -8.13
CA ILE A 181 10.78 -23.86 -8.11
C ILE A 181 11.81 -23.57 -9.20
N THR A 182 11.65 -22.45 -9.91
CA THR A 182 12.57 -22.04 -10.98
C THR A 182 13.33 -20.78 -10.57
N MET A 183 14.65 -20.78 -10.77
CA MET A 183 15.53 -19.66 -10.48
C MET A 183 16.33 -19.24 -11.71
N SER A 184 16.70 -17.98 -11.74
CA SER A 184 17.67 -17.38 -12.67
C SER A 184 18.89 -16.89 -11.88
N ALA A 185 20.02 -16.68 -12.56
CA ALA A 185 21.27 -16.30 -11.90
C ALA A 185 21.88 -15.03 -12.49
N THR A 186 22.28 -14.10 -11.63
CA THR A 186 23.21 -13.01 -11.96
C THR A 186 24.58 -13.35 -11.38
N ILE A 187 25.64 -13.30 -12.20
CA ILE A 187 26.99 -13.70 -11.79
C ILE A 187 27.89 -12.47 -11.71
N ASP A 188 28.36 -12.13 -10.50
CA ASP A 188 29.40 -11.14 -10.27
C ASP A 188 30.74 -11.83 -9.99
N THR A 189 31.57 -11.88 -11.03
CA THR A 189 32.87 -12.55 -10.97
C THR A 189 33.92 -11.78 -10.19
N ALA A 190 33.78 -10.46 -10.06
CA ALA A 190 34.70 -9.62 -9.31
C ALA A 190 34.47 -9.80 -7.80
N ALA A 191 33.19 -9.85 -7.39
CA ALA A 191 32.80 -10.14 -6.02
C ALA A 191 32.84 -11.64 -5.68
N ARG A 192 32.89 -12.52 -6.69
CA ARG A 192 32.70 -13.99 -6.57
C ARG A 192 31.37 -14.32 -5.93
N GLU A 193 30.33 -13.67 -6.44
CA GLU A 193 28.97 -13.78 -5.94
C GLU A 193 28.05 -14.23 -7.07
N VAL A 194 27.07 -15.07 -6.73
CA VAL A 194 25.92 -15.33 -7.60
C VAL A 194 24.67 -14.91 -6.84
N SER A 195 23.86 -14.06 -7.48
CA SER A 195 22.56 -13.67 -6.97
C SER A 195 21.49 -14.48 -7.70
N PHE A 196 20.72 -15.26 -6.95
CA PHE A 196 19.62 -16.03 -7.50
C PHE A 196 18.33 -15.23 -7.49
N HIS A 197 17.62 -15.18 -8.61
CA HIS A 197 16.36 -14.49 -8.73
C HIS A 197 15.23 -15.49 -9.01
N TYR A 198 14.20 -15.46 -8.17
CA TYR A 198 12.97 -16.24 -8.30
C TYR A 198 11.81 -15.52 -7.60
N ASP A 199 10.60 -15.81 -8.07
CA ASP A 199 9.35 -15.30 -7.49
C ASP A 199 8.86 -16.27 -6.41
N MET A 200 8.70 -15.77 -5.18
CA MET A 200 8.23 -16.56 -4.04
C MET A 200 6.73 -16.46 -3.78
N ASN A 201 6.10 -15.39 -4.28
CA ASN A 201 4.77 -14.97 -3.87
C ASN A 201 3.77 -15.04 -5.04
N VAL A 202 4.18 -15.52 -6.22
CA VAL A 202 3.40 -15.49 -7.48
C VAL A 202 3.06 -14.08 -8.01
N HIS A 203 3.07 -13.08 -7.14
CA HIS A 203 2.60 -11.73 -7.37
C HIS A 203 3.32 -11.07 -8.55
N GLY A 204 4.66 -11.03 -8.55
CA GLY A 204 5.41 -10.42 -9.65
C GLY A 204 5.21 -11.12 -10.99
N THR A 205 5.11 -12.46 -11.02
CA THR A 205 4.77 -13.22 -12.24
C THR A 205 3.37 -12.86 -12.75
N HIS A 206 2.39 -12.73 -11.86
CA HIS A 206 1.02 -12.34 -12.18
C HIS A 206 0.96 -10.94 -12.77
N VAL A 207 1.63 -9.98 -12.14
CA VAL A 207 1.80 -8.59 -12.55
C VAL A 207 2.43 -8.49 -13.95
N ALA A 208 3.50 -9.24 -14.22
CA ALA A 208 4.16 -9.28 -15.53
C ALA A 208 3.23 -9.79 -16.64
N GLY A 209 2.40 -10.80 -16.32
CA GLY A 209 1.39 -11.33 -17.23
C GLY A 209 0.28 -10.34 -17.56
N ILE A 210 -0.16 -9.52 -16.58
CA ILE A 210 -1.17 -8.48 -16.83
C ILE A 210 -0.62 -7.42 -17.77
N ALA A 211 0.58 -6.91 -17.48
CA ALA A 211 1.18 -5.84 -18.27
C ALA A 211 1.53 -6.31 -19.69
N THR A 212 2.09 -7.51 -19.84
CA THR A 212 2.77 -7.92 -21.08
C THR A 212 2.48 -9.34 -21.55
N GLY A 213 1.66 -10.14 -20.87
CA GLY A 213 1.50 -11.56 -21.19
C GLY A 213 1.12 -11.82 -22.66
N PHE A 214 1.69 -12.85 -23.28
CA PHE A 214 1.36 -13.27 -24.64
C PHE A 214 1.09 -14.77 -24.67
N GLY A 215 -0.14 -15.16 -25.01
CA GLY A 215 -0.60 -16.54 -24.93
C GLY A 215 -0.54 -17.09 -23.50
N ILE A 216 -1.11 -16.33 -22.54
CA ILE A 216 -1.23 -16.75 -21.14
C ILE A 216 -1.90 -18.13 -21.10
N ASN A 217 -1.36 -19.04 -20.30
CA ASN A 217 -1.81 -20.44 -20.24
C ASN A 217 -1.79 -21.20 -21.58
N ARG A 218 -1.02 -20.72 -22.57
CA ARG A 218 -0.97 -21.27 -23.94
C ARG A 218 -2.30 -21.16 -24.68
N GLU A 219 -3.13 -20.19 -24.29
CA GLU A 219 -4.41 -19.92 -24.94
C GLU A 219 -4.26 -18.78 -25.95
N ASP A 220 -4.61 -19.06 -27.21
CA ASP A 220 -4.56 -18.06 -28.29
C ASP A 220 -5.53 -16.91 -27.99
N GLY A 221 -5.02 -15.68 -28.08
CA GLY A 221 -5.78 -14.46 -27.80
C GLY A 221 -5.90 -14.10 -26.32
N PHE A 222 -5.49 -14.97 -25.39
CA PHE A 222 -5.45 -14.63 -23.97
C PHE A 222 -4.14 -13.90 -23.62
N ASN A 223 -4.15 -12.59 -23.85
CA ASN A 223 -2.99 -11.73 -23.69
C ASN A 223 -3.16 -10.75 -22.52
N GLY A 224 -2.03 -10.26 -22.00
CA GLY A 224 -1.97 -9.04 -21.22
C GLY A 224 -2.16 -7.80 -22.11
N VAL A 225 -1.97 -6.62 -21.53
CA VAL A 225 -2.27 -5.34 -22.22
C VAL A 225 -1.29 -5.05 -23.37
N ALA A 226 0.02 -5.24 -23.16
CA ALA A 226 1.07 -4.94 -24.14
C ALA A 226 1.90 -6.19 -24.49
N PRO A 227 1.32 -7.15 -25.24
CA PRO A 227 1.95 -8.45 -25.49
C PRO A 227 3.25 -8.39 -26.33
N GLY A 228 3.49 -7.29 -27.03
CA GLY A 228 4.73 -7.04 -27.78
C GLY A 228 5.90 -6.49 -26.94
N ALA A 229 5.64 -6.02 -25.71
CA ALA A 229 6.69 -5.46 -24.85
C ALA A 229 7.62 -6.53 -24.27
N GLN A 230 8.87 -6.14 -24.01
CA GLN A 230 9.85 -6.96 -23.28
C GLN A 230 9.82 -6.62 -21.80
N VAL A 231 10.27 -7.55 -20.96
CA VAL A 231 10.22 -7.46 -19.50
C VAL A 231 11.61 -7.60 -18.91
N ILE A 232 11.92 -6.76 -17.92
CA ILE A 232 13.02 -7.00 -16.98
C ILE A 232 12.38 -7.19 -15.60
N SER A 233 12.68 -8.32 -14.97
CA SER A 233 12.23 -8.60 -13.61
C SER A 233 13.17 -7.96 -12.61
N GLY A 234 12.64 -7.09 -11.74
CA GLY A 234 13.40 -6.47 -10.66
C GLY A 234 12.80 -6.84 -9.31
N LYS A 235 13.42 -7.80 -8.63
CA LYS A 235 13.03 -8.17 -7.27
C LYS A 235 13.67 -7.19 -6.28
N PHE A 236 12.90 -6.60 -5.38
CA PHE A 236 13.46 -5.75 -4.30
C PHE A 236 12.97 -6.17 -2.90
N SER A 237 12.04 -7.13 -2.82
CA SER A 237 11.56 -7.72 -1.57
C SER A 237 12.57 -8.71 -0.98
N SER A 238 12.52 -8.86 0.34
CA SER A 238 13.36 -9.78 1.11
C SER A 238 12.65 -11.07 1.42
N ASP A 239 13.37 -12.17 1.18
CA ASP A 239 12.77 -13.49 1.29
C ASP A 239 12.64 -14.02 2.72
N TRP A 240 13.39 -13.47 3.67
CA TRP A 240 13.38 -13.93 5.08
C TRP A 240 12.52 -13.04 6.00
N ALA A 241 11.89 -12.00 5.43
CA ALA A 241 11.14 -10.98 6.15
C ALA A 241 9.76 -10.72 5.50
N LYS A 242 8.98 -11.78 5.23
CA LYS A 242 7.61 -11.66 4.72
C LYS A 242 7.48 -10.79 3.45
N ASP A 243 8.45 -10.91 2.54
CA ASP A 243 8.48 -10.18 1.27
C ASP A 243 8.51 -8.63 1.41
N ILE A 244 8.91 -8.08 2.55
CA ILE A 244 9.08 -6.62 2.72
C ILE A 244 10.29 -6.07 1.96
N THR A 245 10.29 -4.77 1.68
CA THR A 245 11.50 -4.09 1.15
C THR A 245 12.63 -4.07 2.19
N VAL A 246 13.88 -4.03 1.74
CA VAL A 246 15.06 -3.88 2.62
C VAL A 246 15.84 -2.64 2.27
N THR A 247 16.66 -2.20 3.23
CA THR A 247 17.46 -0.99 3.10
C THR A 247 18.20 -0.91 1.77
N GLY A 248 17.89 0.16 1.03
CA GLY A 248 18.46 0.48 -0.28
C GLY A 248 17.92 -0.34 -1.47
N SER A 249 17.05 -1.34 -1.28
CA SER A 249 16.62 -2.21 -2.39
C SER A 249 15.79 -1.45 -3.43
N MET A 250 14.80 -0.67 -3.00
CA MET A 250 14.00 0.17 -3.90
C MET A 250 14.87 1.21 -4.63
N LYS A 251 15.75 1.90 -3.90
CA LYS A 251 16.68 2.85 -4.53
C LYS A 251 17.54 2.19 -5.60
N ARG A 252 18.17 1.03 -5.30
CA ARG A 252 18.99 0.30 -6.27
C ARG A 252 18.20 -0.03 -7.53
N ALA A 253 16.95 -0.46 -7.38
CA ALA A 253 16.05 -0.75 -8.49
C ALA A 253 15.75 0.50 -9.33
N TYR A 254 15.34 1.61 -8.71
CA TYR A 254 15.00 2.84 -9.43
C TYR A 254 16.21 3.53 -10.08
N GLU A 255 17.37 3.52 -9.43
CA GLU A 255 18.61 4.00 -10.05
C GLU A 255 19.04 3.12 -11.23
N TYR A 256 18.78 1.81 -11.17
CA TYR A 256 18.94 0.93 -12.33
C TYR A 256 17.98 1.32 -13.45
N ALA A 257 16.70 1.56 -13.15
CA ALA A 257 15.71 1.99 -14.14
C ALA A 257 16.12 3.29 -14.85
N ALA A 258 16.58 4.28 -14.07
CA ALA A 258 17.09 5.56 -14.57
C ALA A 258 18.28 5.36 -15.54
N ARG A 259 19.32 4.64 -15.12
CA ARG A 259 20.48 4.34 -15.97
C ARG A 259 20.10 3.54 -17.21
N LEU A 260 19.17 2.61 -17.08
CA LEU A 260 18.65 1.85 -18.21
C LEU A 260 17.95 2.78 -19.20
N ALA A 261 17.04 3.64 -18.75
CA ALA A 261 16.32 4.60 -19.59
C ALA A 261 17.28 5.52 -20.37
N ASP A 262 18.32 6.03 -19.70
CA ASP A 262 19.35 6.85 -20.34
C ASP A 262 20.12 6.05 -21.41
N SER A 263 20.54 4.82 -21.10
CA SER A 263 21.25 3.97 -22.06
C SER A 263 20.39 3.59 -23.28
N MET A 264 19.08 3.45 -23.06
CA MET A 264 18.10 3.06 -24.08
C MET A 264 17.61 4.25 -24.91
N ALA A 265 17.88 5.48 -24.47
CA ALA A 265 17.54 6.70 -25.19
C ALA A 265 18.16 6.76 -26.59
N ALA A 266 19.42 6.31 -26.74
CA ALA A 266 20.11 6.26 -28.03
C ALA A 266 19.44 5.32 -29.05
N PHE A 267 18.63 4.37 -28.57
CA PHE A 267 17.86 3.43 -29.38
C PHE A 267 16.38 3.81 -29.51
N ASN A 268 15.99 4.96 -28.93
CA ASN A 268 14.60 5.40 -28.85
C ASN A 268 13.68 4.34 -28.22
N THR A 269 14.18 3.62 -27.20
CA THR A 269 13.46 2.57 -26.49
C THR A 269 13.01 3.11 -25.13
N PRO A 270 11.70 3.37 -24.93
CA PRO A 270 11.18 3.81 -23.64
C PRO A 270 11.25 2.71 -22.57
N VAL A 271 11.43 3.13 -21.32
CA VAL A 271 11.44 2.23 -20.16
C VAL A 271 10.27 2.57 -19.24
N VAL A 272 9.36 1.61 -19.06
CA VAL A 272 8.18 1.75 -18.20
C VAL A 272 8.36 0.88 -16.97
N VAL A 273 8.38 1.46 -15.78
CA VAL A 273 8.37 0.76 -14.50
C VAL A 273 6.92 0.56 -14.07
N ASN A 274 6.59 -0.67 -13.71
CA ASN A 274 5.46 -0.98 -12.85
C ASN A 274 5.95 -1.21 -11.42
N MET A 275 5.38 -0.48 -10.47
CA MET A 275 5.60 -0.67 -9.02
C MET A 275 4.27 -1.00 -8.34
N SER A 276 4.08 -2.28 -8.00
CA SER A 276 2.86 -2.80 -7.36
C SER A 276 3.07 -3.12 -5.87
N PHE A 277 3.83 -2.26 -5.18
CA PHE A 277 4.25 -2.45 -3.80
C PHE A 277 4.26 -1.11 -3.08
N GLY A 278 3.90 -1.11 -1.79
CA GLY A 278 3.89 0.08 -0.94
C GLY A 278 3.32 -0.24 0.44
N ILE A 279 3.43 0.74 1.35
CA ILE A 279 2.80 0.72 2.67
C ILE A 279 1.87 1.93 2.79
N GLY A 280 1.08 2.00 3.87
CA GLY A 280 0.29 3.19 4.16
C GLY A 280 1.19 4.44 4.32
N SER A 281 0.59 5.62 4.19
CA SER A 281 1.28 6.89 4.40
C SER A 281 0.78 7.56 5.67
N ALA A 282 1.70 8.20 6.41
CA ALA A 282 1.31 9.02 7.55
C ALA A 282 1.07 10.49 7.20
N ILE A 283 1.77 10.95 6.16
CA ILE A 283 1.67 12.29 5.59
C ILE A 283 1.86 12.10 4.07
N GLU A 284 0.80 12.25 3.28
CA GLU A 284 0.86 11.93 1.85
C GLU A 284 1.85 12.88 1.13
N GLY A 285 2.74 12.34 0.28
CA GLY A 285 3.64 13.14 -0.55
C GLY A 285 4.88 13.70 0.15
N ASP A 286 5.11 13.39 1.44
CA ASP A 286 6.26 13.87 2.21
C ASP A 286 7.35 12.81 2.44
N ALA A 287 7.14 11.55 2.03
CA ALA A 287 8.11 10.49 2.29
C ALA A 287 9.43 10.67 1.49
N ASP A 288 10.55 10.21 2.06
CA ASP A 288 11.88 10.37 1.45
C ASP A 288 11.97 9.71 0.06
N ILE A 289 11.33 8.55 -0.09
CA ILE A 289 11.28 7.82 -1.37
C ILE A 289 10.41 8.53 -2.41
N GLU A 290 9.37 9.25 -2.00
CA GLU A 290 8.49 9.99 -2.91
C GLU A 290 9.20 11.19 -3.52
N LYS A 291 9.92 11.94 -2.67
CA LYS A 291 10.80 13.05 -3.09
C LYS A 291 11.87 12.55 -4.07
N MET A 292 12.52 11.44 -3.73
CA MET A 292 13.51 10.81 -4.61
C MET A 292 12.93 10.41 -5.97
N LEU A 293 11.71 9.84 -6.00
CA LEU A 293 11.09 9.40 -7.24
C LEU A 293 10.62 10.56 -8.11
N ASN A 294 10.12 11.64 -7.50
CA ASN A 294 9.82 12.89 -8.20
C ASN A 294 11.07 13.45 -8.91
N ASP A 295 12.24 13.41 -8.25
CA ASP A 295 13.50 13.87 -8.84
C ASP A 295 13.97 12.95 -9.99
N ILE A 296 13.88 11.63 -9.81
CA ILE A 296 14.27 10.64 -10.82
C ILE A 296 13.46 10.84 -12.11
N VAL A 297 12.14 10.91 -12.03
CA VAL A 297 11.31 11.02 -13.24
C VAL A 297 11.47 12.37 -13.95
N ALA A 298 11.78 13.43 -13.20
CA ALA A 298 12.10 14.74 -13.76
C ALA A 298 13.44 14.76 -14.50
N ALA A 299 14.44 14.01 -14.02
CA ALA A 299 15.77 13.95 -14.60
C ALA A 299 15.88 13.01 -15.82
N HIS A 300 15.00 12.01 -15.93
CA HIS A 300 15.10 10.93 -16.92
C HIS A 300 13.88 10.90 -17.87
N PRO A 301 13.89 11.66 -18.99
CA PRO A 301 12.69 11.90 -19.82
C PRO A 301 12.14 10.66 -20.55
N ASN A 302 12.92 9.58 -20.65
CA ASN A 302 12.51 8.30 -21.26
C ASN A 302 12.06 7.25 -20.24
N LEU A 303 11.98 7.62 -18.95
CA LEU A 303 11.52 6.78 -17.86
C LEU A 303 10.07 7.13 -17.51
N TYR A 304 9.24 6.10 -17.36
CA TYR A 304 7.85 6.23 -16.95
C TYR A 304 7.63 5.33 -15.74
N ILE A 305 7.08 5.84 -14.66
CA ILE A 305 6.81 5.06 -13.45
C ILE A 305 5.30 5.06 -13.20
N VAL A 306 4.73 3.86 -13.26
CA VAL A 306 3.34 3.56 -12.93
C VAL A 306 3.31 2.80 -11.62
N THR A 307 2.50 3.27 -10.67
CA THR A 307 2.43 2.70 -9.32
C THR A 307 0.99 2.51 -8.84
N SER A 308 0.77 1.47 -8.04
CA SER A 308 -0.50 1.18 -7.38
C SER A 308 -0.80 2.20 -6.29
N ALA A 309 -2.05 2.66 -6.18
CA ALA A 309 -2.43 3.67 -5.18
C ALA A 309 -2.33 3.21 -3.71
N GLY A 310 -2.36 1.89 -3.48
CA GLY A 310 -2.49 1.31 -2.13
C GLY A 310 -3.81 0.55 -1.95
N ASN A 311 -3.87 -0.30 -0.93
CA ASN A 311 -5.06 -1.08 -0.59
C ASN A 311 -5.60 -0.72 0.81
N GLU A 312 -5.28 0.48 1.30
CA GLU A 312 -5.61 1.00 2.64
C GLU A 312 -6.93 1.79 2.66
N GLY A 313 -7.70 1.74 1.57
CA GLY A 313 -9.05 2.30 1.52
C GLY A 313 -10.02 1.63 2.51
N PRO A 314 -11.24 2.17 2.70
CA PRO A 314 -11.87 3.16 1.83
C PRO A 314 -11.71 4.63 2.25
N GLY A 315 -10.91 4.92 3.27
CA GLY A 315 -10.70 6.27 3.79
C GLY A 315 -10.16 7.26 2.77
N LEU A 316 -10.54 8.53 2.90
CA LEU A 316 -9.73 9.60 2.30
C LEU A 316 -8.38 9.70 3.02
N SER A 317 -7.36 10.18 2.32
CA SER A 317 -5.97 10.26 2.81
C SER A 317 -5.36 8.87 3.06
N SER A 318 -5.64 7.91 2.17
CA SER A 318 -5.15 6.53 2.26
C SER A 318 -4.14 6.16 1.17
N VAL A 319 -3.71 7.09 0.31
CA VAL A 319 -2.72 6.79 -0.73
C VAL A 319 -1.39 6.46 -0.08
N GLY A 320 -0.87 5.28 -0.39
CA GLY A 320 0.32 4.74 0.24
C GLY A 320 1.63 5.36 -0.26
N ILE A 321 2.74 5.00 0.40
CA ILE A 321 4.11 5.32 -0.01
C ILE A 321 4.56 4.24 -1.01
N PRO A 322 5.12 4.57 -2.19
CA PRO A 322 5.45 5.91 -2.70
C PRO A 322 4.37 6.52 -3.62
N ALA A 323 3.15 6.00 -3.60
CA ALA A 323 2.10 6.32 -4.56
C ALA A 323 1.58 7.77 -4.44
N ALA A 324 1.82 8.44 -3.31
CA ALA A 324 1.46 9.85 -3.12
C ALA A 324 2.47 10.82 -3.75
N ALA A 325 3.57 10.34 -4.32
CA ALA A 325 4.50 11.16 -5.12
C ALA A 325 3.77 11.88 -6.26
N THR A 326 3.87 13.22 -6.27
CA THR A 326 3.09 14.11 -7.14
C THR A 326 3.34 13.91 -8.65
N LYS A 327 4.53 13.44 -9.05
CA LYS A 327 4.93 13.31 -10.47
C LYS A 327 4.75 11.91 -11.04
N LEU A 328 4.44 10.90 -10.23
CA LEU A 328 4.22 9.51 -10.69
C LEU A 328 2.85 9.33 -11.34
N ILE A 329 2.64 8.21 -12.04
CA ILE A 329 1.33 7.78 -12.53
C ILE A 329 0.75 6.79 -11.51
N THR A 330 -0.17 7.27 -10.67
CA THR A 330 -0.77 6.50 -9.58
C THR A 330 -2.12 5.94 -9.97
N VAL A 331 -2.35 4.65 -9.73
CA VAL A 331 -3.51 3.93 -10.27
C VAL A 331 -4.36 3.27 -9.18
N GLY A 332 -5.64 3.63 -9.10
CA GLY A 332 -6.62 2.98 -8.24
C GLY A 332 -7.30 1.76 -8.91
N ALA A 333 -7.96 0.93 -8.09
CA ALA A 333 -8.53 -0.35 -8.50
C ALA A 333 -10.03 -0.27 -8.76
N LEU A 334 -10.41 -0.63 -9.99
CA LEU A 334 -11.79 -0.77 -10.45
C LEU A 334 -12.20 -2.25 -10.51
N LEU A 335 -13.43 -2.56 -10.14
CA LEU A 335 -14.13 -3.78 -10.55
C LEU A 335 -15.06 -3.46 -11.72
N PRO A 336 -14.70 -3.83 -12.97
CA PRO A 336 -15.60 -3.69 -14.09
C PRO A 336 -16.81 -4.60 -13.92
N ARG A 337 -18.01 -4.14 -14.29
CA ARG A 337 -19.26 -4.89 -14.16
C ARG A 337 -19.24 -6.26 -14.84
N GLY A 338 -18.59 -6.35 -16.00
CA GLY A 338 -18.42 -7.61 -16.73
C GLY A 338 -17.58 -8.62 -15.96
N VAL A 339 -16.50 -8.16 -15.31
CA VAL A 339 -15.67 -8.98 -14.44
C VAL A 339 -16.45 -9.38 -13.19
N GLY A 340 -17.19 -8.45 -12.58
CA GLY A 340 -18.11 -8.72 -11.47
C GLY A 340 -19.06 -9.89 -11.78
N ARG A 341 -19.73 -9.83 -12.93
CA ARG A 341 -20.63 -10.89 -13.42
C ARG A 341 -19.90 -12.21 -13.63
N ASP A 342 -18.82 -12.19 -14.41
CA ASP A 342 -18.17 -13.41 -14.89
C ASP A 342 -17.36 -14.12 -13.80
N THR A 343 -16.86 -13.36 -12.83
CA THR A 343 -15.90 -13.85 -11.82
C THR A 343 -16.54 -14.07 -10.47
N TYR A 344 -17.50 -13.23 -10.09
CA TYR A 344 -18.11 -13.25 -8.76
C TYR A 344 -19.60 -13.52 -8.77
N SER A 345 -20.20 -13.74 -9.96
CA SER A 345 -21.66 -13.79 -10.11
C SER A 345 -22.37 -12.53 -9.57
N ALA A 346 -21.66 -11.40 -9.53
CA ALA A 346 -22.19 -10.13 -9.06
C ALA A 346 -22.93 -9.42 -10.20
N ALA A 347 -24.23 -9.18 -10.01
CA ALA A 347 -25.02 -8.39 -10.94
C ALA A 347 -24.80 -6.89 -10.67
N LEU A 348 -23.81 -6.31 -11.34
CA LEU A 348 -23.48 -4.88 -11.24
C LEU A 348 -24.07 -4.11 -12.41
N ASN A 349 -24.67 -2.94 -12.13
CA ASN A 349 -25.20 -2.05 -13.17
C ASN A 349 -24.07 -1.21 -13.78
N ASP A 350 -23.13 -0.80 -12.94
CA ASP A 350 -22.02 0.10 -13.23
C ASP A 350 -20.67 -0.52 -12.86
N ASP A 351 -19.59 0.03 -13.42
CA ASP A 351 -18.25 -0.25 -12.91
C ASP A 351 -18.09 0.43 -11.55
N ILE A 352 -17.55 -0.30 -10.57
CA ILE A 352 -17.41 0.17 -9.19
C ILE A 352 -15.95 0.19 -8.78
N LEU A 353 -15.56 1.15 -7.95
CA LEU A 353 -14.25 1.11 -7.29
C LEU A 353 -14.26 0.02 -6.22
N TRP A 354 -13.14 -0.69 -6.09
CA TRP A 354 -12.93 -1.52 -4.92
C TRP A 354 -12.90 -0.64 -3.66
N ASP A 355 -13.48 -1.15 -2.58
CA ASP A 355 -13.50 -0.51 -1.27
C ASP A 355 -12.08 -0.31 -0.74
N PHE A 356 -11.22 -1.33 -0.84
CA PHE A 356 -9.82 -1.25 -0.43
C PHE A 356 -8.99 -0.27 -1.27
N SER A 357 -9.41 0.14 -2.47
CA SER A 357 -8.59 1.02 -3.31
C SER A 357 -8.33 2.33 -2.58
N SER A 358 -7.07 2.66 -2.35
CA SER A 358 -6.69 3.91 -1.68
C SER A 358 -7.14 5.15 -2.45
N ARG A 359 -7.39 6.23 -1.70
CA ARG A 359 -8.02 7.48 -2.15
C ARG A 359 -7.26 8.65 -1.57
N GLY A 360 -7.04 9.67 -2.38
CA GLY A 360 -6.30 10.85 -1.93
C GLY A 360 -7.09 11.70 -0.95
N GLY A 361 -6.53 12.87 -0.69
CA GLY A 361 -7.13 13.89 0.14
C GLY A 361 -6.12 15.01 0.27
N GLU A 362 -4.98 14.68 0.89
CA GLU A 362 -3.85 15.59 1.04
C GLU A 362 -3.13 15.81 -0.30
N VAL A 363 -3.09 14.77 -1.14
CA VAL A 363 -2.61 14.83 -2.54
C VAL A 363 -3.73 14.65 -3.59
N ASP A 364 -3.54 15.18 -4.81
CA ASP A 364 -4.44 14.97 -5.96
C ASP A 364 -4.15 13.61 -6.63
N LYS A 365 -4.45 12.53 -5.90
CA LYS A 365 -4.27 11.13 -6.28
C LYS A 365 -5.52 10.29 -5.96
N PRO A 366 -5.73 9.12 -6.60
CA PRO A 366 -4.96 8.57 -7.71
C PRO A 366 -5.09 9.44 -8.98
N ASP A 367 -4.26 9.20 -9.99
CA ASP A 367 -4.37 9.91 -11.26
C ASP A 367 -5.53 9.38 -12.10
N ILE A 368 -5.69 8.07 -12.12
CA ILE A 368 -6.71 7.33 -12.87
C ILE A 368 -7.04 6.02 -12.15
N VAL A 369 -8.07 5.34 -12.62
CA VAL A 369 -8.41 3.98 -12.19
C VAL A 369 -8.39 3.01 -13.37
N ALA A 370 -8.05 1.76 -13.08
CA ALA A 370 -7.99 0.70 -14.07
C ALA A 370 -8.52 -0.63 -13.48
N PRO A 371 -8.86 -1.63 -14.30
CA PRO A 371 -9.30 -2.93 -13.81
C PRO A 371 -8.31 -3.53 -12.80
N GLY A 372 -8.76 -3.67 -11.55
CA GLY A 372 -7.98 -4.18 -10.42
C GLY A 372 -8.21 -5.66 -10.11
N THR A 373 -9.06 -6.35 -10.87
CA THR A 373 -9.24 -7.81 -10.77
C THR A 373 -8.78 -8.47 -12.08
N ALA A 374 -7.85 -9.41 -11.97
CA ALA A 374 -7.28 -10.08 -13.12
C ALA A 374 -7.03 -11.58 -12.88
N VAL A 375 -7.30 -12.36 -13.92
CA VAL A 375 -6.72 -13.69 -14.13
C VAL A 375 -5.48 -13.50 -15.00
N SER A 376 -4.34 -14.03 -14.58
CA SER A 376 -3.05 -13.88 -15.24
C SER A 376 -2.19 -15.15 -15.07
N THR A 377 -0.97 -15.09 -15.59
CA THR A 377 0.04 -16.12 -15.44
C THR A 377 0.51 -16.27 -14.00
N ILE A 378 0.84 -17.49 -13.57
CA ILE A 378 1.23 -17.80 -12.19
C ILE A 378 2.46 -18.71 -12.14
N THR A 379 3.18 -18.70 -11.03
CA THR A 379 4.27 -19.65 -10.77
C THR A 379 3.72 -21.07 -10.69
N ARG A 380 4.58 -22.07 -10.99
CA ARG A 380 4.15 -23.48 -11.06
C ARG A 380 3.60 -24.02 -9.74
N PHE A 381 4.05 -23.48 -8.61
CA PHE A 381 3.67 -23.91 -7.27
C PHE A 381 2.45 -23.18 -6.72
N SER A 382 1.89 -22.21 -7.46
CA SER A 382 0.66 -21.52 -7.09
C SER A 382 -0.55 -22.13 -7.80
N PHE A 383 -1.71 -22.02 -7.16
CA PHE A 383 -3.00 -22.43 -7.72
C PHE A 383 -3.98 -21.24 -7.86
N GLU A 384 -3.62 -20.07 -7.35
CA GLU A 384 -4.48 -18.89 -7.36
C GLU A 384 -4.11 -17.96 -8.53
N SER A 385 -4.80 -18.15 -9.66
CA SER A 385 -4.59 -17.32 -10.87
C SER A 385 -5.36 -16.02 -10.85
N ARG A 386 -6.29 -15.84 -9.91
CA ARG A 386 -7.15 -14.67 -9.79
C ARG A 386 -6.74 -13.84 -8.58
N LEU A 387 -6.24 -12.63 -8.83
CA LEU A 387 -5.90 -11.67 -7.78
C LEU A 387 -6.72 -10.39 -7.94
N SER A 388 -6.92 -9.68 -6.83
CA SER A 388 -7.57 -8.37 -6.79
C SER A 388 -6.78 -7.39 -5.94
N GLY A 389 -6.51 -6.20 -6.47
CA GLY A 389 -5.69 -5.20 -5.80
C GLY A 389 -5.39 -4.02 -6.72
N THR A 390 -4.98 -2.88 -6.16
CA THR A 390 -4.34 -1.82 -6.96
C THR A 390 -3.05 -2.32 -7.63
N SER A 391 -2.44 -3.35 -7.06
CA SER A 391 -1.33 -4.12 -7.63
C SER A 391 -1.61 -4.77 -8.98
N MET A 392 -2.88 -5.00 -9.35
CA MET A 392 -3.29 -5.48 -10.67
C MET A 392 -3.69 -4.33 -11.61
N ALA A 393 -4.18 -3.21 -11.06
CA ALA A 393 -4.54 -2.01 -11.83
C ALA A 393 -3.30 -1.25 -12.35
N SER A 394 -2.23 -1.20 -11.55
CA SER A 394 -0.95 -0.62 -11.95
C SER A 394 -0.34 -1.27 -13.21
N PRO A 395 -0.13 -2.60 -13.28
CA PRO A 395 0.47 -3.24 -14.44
C PRO A 395 -0.44 -3.17 -15.67
N TYR A 396 -1.76 -3.15 -15.48
CA TYR A 396 -2.70 -2.87 -16.55
C TYR A 396 -2.35 -1.52 -17.21
N THR A 397 -2.19 -0.49 -16.40
CA THR A 397 -1.86 0.87 -16.87
C THR A 397 -0.43 0.96 -17.41
N ALA A 398 0.54 0.27 -16.82
CA ALA A 398 1.89 0.18 -17.38
C ALA A 398 1.88 -0.41 -18.79
N GLY A 399 1.06 -1.43 -19.04
CA GLY A 399 0.80 -1.94 -20.37
C GLY A 399 0.15 -0.89 -21.29
N VAL A 400 -0.85 -0.13 -20.82
CA VAL A 400 -1.45 0.97 -21.60
C VAL A 400 -0.40 2.00 -22.01
N VAL A 401 0.47 2.41 -21.08
CA VAL A 401 1.59 3.32 -21.36
C VAL A 401 2.50 2.73 -22.45
N ALA A 402 2.84 1.43 -22.36
CA ALA A 402 3.64 0.76 -23.37
C ALA A 402 2.96 0.71 -24.76
N LEU A 403 1.65 0.53 -24.84
CA LEU A 403 0.89 0.62 -26.10
C LEU A 403 1.00 2.01 -26.73
N LEU A 404 0.74 3.05 -25.95
CA LEU A 404 0.78 4.44 -26.40
C LEU A 404 2.18 4.85 -26.88
N LEU A 405 3.22 4.45 -26.14
CA LEU A 405 4.61 4.68 -26.50
C LEU A 405 5.01 3.92 -27.77
N SER A 406 4.57 2.67 -27.92
CA SER A 406 4.81 1.86 -29.12
C SER A 406 4.17 2.50 -30.36
N ALA A 407 2.96 3.05 -30.21
CA ALA A 407 2.26 3.78 -31.27
C ALA A 407 3.00 5.07 -31.65
N MET A 408 3.33 5.93 -30.67
CA MET A 408 4.01 7.20 -30.91
C MET A 408 5.36 7.02 -31.60
N ARG A 409 6.15 6.03 -31.16
CA ARG A 409 7.44 5.73 -31.76
C ARG A 409 7.35 5.30 -33.23
N GLN A 410 6.30 4.56 -33.58
CA GLN A 410 6.06 4.09 -34.96
C GLN A 410 5.54 5.20 -35.87
N GLU A 411 4.78 6.16 -35.34
CA GLU A 411 4.33 7.32 -36.10
C GLU A 411 5.43 8.36 -36.31
N ASP A 412 6.23 8.61 -35.27
CA ASP A 412 7.28 9.62 -35.26
C ASP A 412 8.37 9.20 -34.27
N SER A 413 9.48 8.70 -34.82
CA SER A 413 10.61 8.25 -34.00
C SER A 413 11.37 9.40 -33.31
N THR A 414 11.06 10.65 -33.61
CA THR A 414 11.69 11.81 -32.95
C THR A 414 10.88 12.31 -31.75
N PHE A 415 9.63 11.86 -31.63
CA PHE A 415 8.72 12.29 -30.57
C PHE A 415 8.66 11.28 -29.43
N VAL A 416 9.22 11.64 -28.28
CA VAL A 416 9.09 10.87 -27.03
C VAL A 416 8.32 11.71 -26.00
N PRO A 417 7.08 11.34 -25.65
CA PRO A 417 6.28 12.13 -24.74
C PRO A 417 6.80 11.98 -23.30
N SER A 418 7.20 13.05 -22.61
CA SER A 418 7.69 12.93 -21.22
C SER A 418 6.67 12.28 -20.27
N GLN A 419 7.13 11.77 -19.11
CA GLN A 419 6.23 11.24 -18.07
C GLN A 419 5.15 12.25 -17.66
N ALA A 420 5.48 13.53 -17.48
CA ALA A 420 4.51 14.56 -17.15
C ALA A 420 3.42 14.70 -18.22
N LEU A 421 3.81 14.65 -19.51
CA LEU A 421 2.86 14.67 -20.62
C LEU A 421 2.01 13.40 -20.64
N MET A 422 2.60 12.22 -20.44
CA MET A 422 1.87 10.94 -20.40
C MET A 422 0.86 10.92 -19.27
N ARG A 423 1.24 11.30 -18.05
CA ARG A 423 0.35 11.44 -16.89
C ARG A 423 -0.82 12.38 -17.20
N ARG A 424 -0.54 13.56 -17.74
CA ARG A 424 -1.57 14.54 -18.14
C ARG A 424 -2.53 13.98 -19.19
N VAL A 425 -2.01 13.29 -20.20
CA VAL A 425 -2.83 12.65 -21.24
C VAL A 425 -3.75 11.60 -20.61
N LEU A 426 -3.22 10.70 -19.77
CA LEU A 426 -4.00 9.65 -19.14
C LEU A 426 -5.14 10.23 -18.30
N ARG A 427 -4.86 11.25 -17.46
CA ARG A 427 -5.90 11.92 -16.66
C ARG A 427 -6.97 12.60 -17.52
N ASN A 428 -6.56 13.37 -18.53
CA ASN A 428 -7.48 14.19 -19.33
C ASN A 428 -8.24 13.40 -20.41
N SER A 429 -7.85 12.16 -20.66
CA SER A 429 -8.51 11.26 -21.61
C SER A 429 -9.35 10.18 -20.96
N ALA A 430 -9.21 9.99 -19.64
CA ALA A 430 -9.96 9.01 -18.87
C ALA A 430 -11.47 9.27 -18.92
N THR A 431 -12.25 8.20 -18.70
CA THR A 431 -13.71 8.22 -18.68
C THR A 431 -14.18 8.37 -17.23
N PRO A 432 -14.76 9.51 -16.82
CA PRO A 432 -15.23 9.70 -15.46
C PRO A 432 -16.41 8.78 -15.10
N LEU A 433 -16.39 8.24 -13.90
CA LEU A 433 -17.49 7.54 -13.25
C LEU A 433 -18.29 8.57 -12.44
N GLY A 434 -19.48 8.94 -12.92
CA GLY A 434 -20.22 10.11 -12.43
C GLY A 434 -20.60 10.11 -10.94
N HIS A 435 -20.52 8.96 -10.25
CA HIS A 435 -20.85 8.81 -8.83
C HIS A 435 -19.65 8.86 -7.87
N TYR A 436 -18.43 8.98 -8.37
CA TYR A 436 -17.21 9.09 -7.55
C TYR A 436 -16.61 10.49 -7.63
N SER A 437 -16.06 10.97 -6.52
CA SER A 437 -15.28 12.21 -6.53
C SER A 437 -13.91 11.97 -7.16
N THR A 438 -13.22 13.04 -7.56
CA THR A 438 -11.90 12.89 -8.16
C THR A 438 -10.81 12.45 -7.19
N LEU A 439 -11.03 12.55 -5.88
CA LEU A 439 -10.13 11.95 -4.88
C LEU A 439 -10.20 10.41 -4.89
N GLU A 440 -11.29 9.86 -5.45
CA GLU A 440 -11.51 8.43 -5.49
C GLU A 440 -11.08 7.82 -6.82
N GLN A 441 -11.29 8.55 -7.92
CA GLN A 441 -11.08 8.01 -9.26
C GLN A 441 -10.01 8.76 -10.10
N GLY A 442 -9.47 9.87 -9.60
CA GLY A 442 -8.68 10.78 -10.41
C GLY A 442 -9.46 11.32 -11.60
N GLY A 443 -8.92 11.14 -12.81
CA GLY A 443 -9.60 11.45 -14.08
C GLY A 443 -10.66 10.42 -14.50
N GLY A 444 -10.74 9.27 -13.81
CA GLY A 444 -11.66 8.18 -14.12
C GLY A 444 -10.97 6.95 -14.73
N VAL A 445 -11.75 6.13 -15.43
CA VAL A 445 -11.28 4.88 -16.03
C VAL A 445 -10.34 5.18 -17.20
N VAL A 446 -9.15 4.56 -17.20
CA VAL A 446 -8.18 4.69 -18.30
C VAL A 446 -8.81 4.37 -19.67
N ASN A 447 -8.55 5.21 -20.68
CA ASN A 447 -9.13 5.08 -22.02
C ASN A 447 -8.04 5.21 -23.09
N VAL A 448 -7.61 4.07 -23.64
CA VAL A 448 -6.44 4.01 -24.53
C VAL A 448 -6.67 4.77 -25.83
N ARG A 449 -7.86 4.64 -26.42
CA ARG A 449 -8.18 5.27 -27.71
C ARG A 449 -8.23 6.79 -27.58
N ARG A 450 -8.84 7.32 -26.52
CA ARG A 450 -8.88 8.76 -26.29
C ARG A 450 -7.49 9.30 -25.91
N ALA A 451 -6.70 8.57 -25.12
CA ALA A 451 -5.32 8.93 -24.79
C ALA A 451 -4.45 9.06 -26.04
N TYR A 452 -4.52 8.06 -26.93
CA TYR A 452 -3.81 8.06 -28.21
C TYR A 452 -4.23 9.24 -29.10
N GLN A 453 -5.52 9.55 -29.20
CA GLN A 453 -6.01 10.72 -29.95
C GLN A 453 -5.49 12.03 -29.36
N LEU A 454 -5.54 12.17 -28.03
CA LEU A 454 -5.11 13.38 -27.32
C LEU A 454 -3.59 13.61 -27.48
N LEU A 455 -2.77 12.56 -27.45
CA LEU A 455 -1.33 12.67 -27.76
C LEU A 455 -1.09 13.23 -29.17
N ARG A 456 -1.85 12.76 -30.16
CA ARG A 456 -1.74 13.26 -31.54
C ARG A 456 -2.21 14.69 -31.67
N GLU A 457 -3.28 15.07 -30.96
CA GLU A 457 -3.75 16.46 -30.87
C GLU A 457 -2.65 17.38 -30.30
N TYR A 458 -2.07 17.01 -29.16
CA TYR A 458 -0.99 17.78 -28.52
C TYR A 458 0.29 17.86 -29.34
N ARG A 459 0.63 16.79 -30.09
CA ARG A 459 1.77 16.83 -31.03
C ARG A 459 1.50 17.81 -32.16
N ARG A 460 0.30 17.77 -32.75
CA ARG A 460 -0.10 18.65 -33.86
C ARG A 460 -0.20 20.12 -33.46
N SER A 461 -0.68 20.42 -32.25
CA SER A 461 -0.77 21.80 -31.77
C SER A 461 0.56 22.37 -31.29
N GLY A 462 1.59 21.53 -31.11
CA GLY A 462 2.86 21.91 -30.50
C GLY A 462 2.79 22.02 -28.97
N PHE A 463 1.65 21.69 -28.35
CA PHE A 463 1.51 21.65 -26.90
C PHE A 463 2.53 20.73 -26.24
N ALA A 464 2.70 19.53 -26.83
CA ALA A 464 3.58 18.47 -26.33
C ALA A 464 5.06 18.89 -26.26
N SER A 465 5.54 19.68 -27.22
CA SER A 465 6.95 20.08 -27.33
C SER A 465 7.41 21.02 -26.21
N ASN A 466 6.47 21.71 -25.56
CA ASN A 466 6.74 22.67 -24.48
C ASN A 466 5.94 22.32 -23.21
N ALA A 467 5.58 21.05 -23.02
CA ALA A 467 4.90 20.59 -21.82
C ALA A 467 5.82 20.79 -20.60
N GLU A 468 5.31 21.49 -19.59
CA GLU A 468 5.98 21.70 -18.31
C GLU A 468 5.26 20.89 -17.23
N ASP A 469 5.99 20.59 -16.15
CA ASP A 469 5.44 20.10 -14.90
C ASP A 469 5.60 21.18 -13.82
N TYR A 470 4.72 21.16 -12.82
CA TYR A 470 4.64 22.23 -11.83
C TYR A 470 4.60 21.69 -10.42
N ASP A 471 5.34 22.34 -9.52
CA ASP A 471 5.21 22.13 -8.09
C ASP A 471 4.20 23.15 -7.55
N ILE A 472 3.20 22.66 -6.82
CA ILE A 472 2.10 23.46 -6.28
C ILE A 472 2.14 23.35 -4.76
N THR A 473 2.00 24.48 -4.07
CA THR A 473 1.87 24.53 -2.61
C THR A 473 0.76 25.48 -2.20
N THR A 474 0.08 25.16 -1.11
CA THR A 474 -1.05 25.93 -0.60
C THR A 474 -1.27 25.61 0.88
N TYR A 475 -2.02 26.44 1.59
CA TYR A 475 -2.40 26.13 2.97
C TYR A 475 -3.29 24.88 3.02
N SER A 476 -2.90 23.89 3.82
CA SER A 476 -3.66 22.65 4.01
C SER A 476 -3.65 22.27 5.49
N PRO A 477 -4.77 22.40 6.22
CA PRO A 477 -4.81 22.28 7.68
C PRO A 477 -4.41 20.91 8.23
N ASN A 478 -4.46 19.86 7.40
CA ASN A 478 -4.13 18.49 7.79
C ASN A 478 -2.61 18.21 7.80
N TYR A 479 -1.82 18.98 7.05
CA TYR A 479 -0.35 18.85 7.08
C TYR A 479 0.23 19.37 8.40
N PRO A 480 1.31 18.75 8.93
CA PRO A 480 1.95 19.20 10.17
C PRO A 480 2.44 20.66 10.16
N ASP A 481 2.94 21.14 9.01
CA ASP A 481 3.38 22.53 8.80
C ASP A 481 2.29 23.40 8.13
N ARG A 482 1.10 22.82 7.97
CA ARG A 482 -0.07 23.40 7.30
C ARG A 482 0.14 23.78 5.83
N THR A 483 1.09 23.16 5.15
CA THR A 483 1.37 23.41 3.73
C THR A 483 1.36 22.10 2.95
N GLY A 484 0.53 22.02 1.91
CA GLY A 484 0.39 20.83 1.08
C GLY A 484 0.19 21.15 -0.40
N PRO A 485 0.13 20.14 -1.28
CA PRO A 485 -0.04 20.33 -2.71
C PRO A 485 -1.49 20.61 -3.12
N THR A 486 -2.45 20.41 -2.22
CA THR A 486 -3.88 20.65 -2.44
C THR A 486 -4.48 21.40 -1.25
N ALA A 487 -5.59 22.12 -1.49
CA ALA A 487 -6.34 22.73 -0.40
C ALA A 487 -7.33 21.71 0.17
N PHE A 488 -6.92 20.98 1.20
CA PHE A 488 -7.69 19.89 1.79
C PHE A 488 -8.25 20.26 3.17
N TRP A 489 -9.52 20.62 3.23
CA TRP A 489 -10.21 21.01 4.45
C TRP A 489 -10.96 19.83 5.08
N ARG A 490 -10.22 18.90 5.71
CA ARG A 490 -10.78 17.88 6.61
C ARG A 490 -10.75 18.39 8.04
N SER A 491 -11.60 19.38 8.31
CA SER A 491 -11.65 20.06 9.60
C SER A 491 -13.09 20.38 10.02
N THR A 492 -13.31 20.67 11.30
CA THR A 492 -14.61 21.13 11.81
C THR A 492 -14.97 22.54 11.33
N TYR A 493 -13.99 23.28 10.81
CA TYR A 493 -14.16 24.57 10.17
C TYR A 493 -14.34 24.43 8.66
N VAL A 494 -15.41 25.02 8.13
CA VAL A 494 -15.73 25.07 6.69
C VAL A 494 -15.37 26.47 6.18
N PRO A 495 -14.36 26.68 5.33
CA PRO A 495 -13.94 28.02 4.93
C PRO A 495 -15.00 28.71 4.05
N GLY A 496 -15.11 30.04 4.18
CA GLY A 496 -16.00 30.89 3.37
C GLY A 496 -15.26 31.99 2.62
N ASP A 497 -15.96 33.07 2.28
CA ASP A 497 -15.44 34.20 1.52
C ASP A 497 -14.48 35.07 2.35
N GLU A 498 -14.53 34.93 3.68
CA GLU A 498 -13.56 35.50 4.60
C GLU A 498 -12.16 34.87 4.47
N TRP A 499 -12.09 33.65 3.92
CA TRP A 499 -10.85 32.92 3.76
C TRP A 499 -10.32 33.04 2.33
N ARG A 500 -9.12 33.58 2.18
CA ARG A 500 -8.40 33.66 0.91
C ARG A 500 -7.38 32.54 0.82
N GLN A 501 -7.66 31.54 -0.01
CA GLN A 501 -6.75 30.42 -0.26
C GLN A 501 -5.73 30.81 -1.35
N GLU A 502 -4.47 31.04 -0.97
CA GLU A 502 -3.38 31.33 -1.93
C GLU A 502 -2.67 30.03 -2.33
N PHE A 503 -2.65 29.73 -3.63
CA PHE A 503 -1.79 28.72 -4.23
C PHE A 503 -0.52 29.37 -4.79
N THR A 504 0.63 28.79 -4.50
CA THR A 504 1.91 29.12 -5.13
C THR A 504 2.29 28.01 -6.11
N ILE A 505 2.60 28.40 -7.35
CA ILE A 505 2.95 27.49 -8.44
C ILE A 505 4.35 27.85 -8.95
N SER A 506 5.24 26.86 -9.01
CA SER A 506 6.60 26.97 -9.55
C SER A 506 6.86 25.95 -10.63
N ARG A 507 7.81 26.23 -11.53
CA ARG A 507 8.26 25.25 -12.53
C ARG A 507 9.04 24.16 -11.81
N SER A 508 8.76 22.90 -12.13
CA SER A 508 9.56 21.78 -11.64
C SER A 508 10.91 21.66 -12.34
N SER A 509 11.06 22.24 -13.52
CA SER A 509 12.30 22.19 -14.30
C SER A 509 13.22 23.37 -13.98
N ASP A 510 14.37 23.10 -13.37
CA ASP A 510 15.44 24.09 -13.28
C ASP A 510 16.27 24.06 -14.57
N LYS A 511 16.06 25.05 -15.43
CA LYS A 511 16.83 25.26 -16.66
C LYS A 511 17.56 26.61 -16.57
N PRO A 512 18.76 26.65 -15.97
CA PRO A 512 19.50 27.89 -15.80
C PRO A 512 19.76 28.59 -17.14
N GLY A 513 19.42 29.87 -17.22
CA GLY A 513 19.63 30.69 -18.42
C GLY A 513 18.56 30.57 -19.51
N GLU A 514 17.55 29.72 -19.34
CA GLU A 514 16.38 29.69 -20.22
C GLU A 514 15.46 30.89 -19.96
N GLU A 515 15.20 31.70 -20.99
CA GLU A 515 14.13 32.70 -20.93
C GLU A 515 12.78 31.98 -21.01
N PHE A 516 11.95 32.14 -19.99
CA PHE A 516 10.62 31.53 -19.95
C PHE A 516 9.57 32.60 -19.68
N PHE A 517 8.49 32.57 -20.46
CA PHE A 517 7.30 33.35 -20.18
C PHE A 517 6.07 32.57 -20.61
N ARG A 518 5.10 32.42 -19.70
CA ARG A 518 3.81 31.80 -20.01
C ARG A 518 2.71 32.47 -19.19
N ALA A 519 1.60 32.77 -19.85
CA ALA A 519 0.38 33.24 -19.21
C ALA A 519 -0.65 32.10 -19.19
N TYR A 520 -1.50 32.09 -18.17
CA TYR A 520 -2.49 31.05 -17.92
C TYR A 520 -3.85 31.66 -17.61
N SER A 521 -4.87 31.29 -18.37
CA SER A 521 -6.27 31.57 -18.04
C SER A 521 -6.75 30.60 -16.97
N LEU A 522 -7.49 31.11 -15.98
CA LEU A 522 -7.99 30.33 -14.85
C LEU A 522 -9.50 30.16 -14.96
N GLU A 523 -9.98 28.92 -14.79
CA GLU A 523 -11.39 28.58 -14.86
C GLU A 523 -11.79 27.65 -13.69
N PRO A 524 -12.56 28.14 -12.71
CA PRO A 524 -13.21 27.28 -11.72
C PRO A 524 -14.23 26.36 -12.37
N ASN A 525 -14.23 25.07 -12.02
CA ASN A 525 -15.14 24.08 -12.61
C ASN A 525 -16.44 23.84 -11.81
N VAL A 526 -16.58 24.49 -10.66
CA VAL A 526 -17.74 24.35 -9.75
C VAL A 526 -18.20 25.73 -9.26
N PRO A 527 -19.51 25.93 -9.02
CA PRO A 527 -20.07 27.24 -8.75
C PRO A 527 -19.74 27.81 -7.36
N TRP A 528 -19.34 26.96 -6.40
CA TRP A 528 -18.94 27.40 -5.06
C TRP A 528 -17.49 27.88 -4.99
N LEU A 529 -16.73 27.77 -6.09
CA LEU A 529 -15.33 28.13 -6.20
C LEU A 529 -15.19 29.34 -7.13
N SER A 530 -14.37 30.32 -6.75
CA SER A 530 -14.01 31.45 -7.62
C SER A 530 -12.55 31.84 -7.45
N THR A 531 -11.98 32.49 -8.47
CA THR A 531 -10.63 33.05 -8.41
C THR A 531 -10.68 34.57 -8.39
N VAL A 532 -9.76 35.20 -7.66
CA VAL A 532 -9.61 36.67 -7.67
C VAL A 532 -9.05 37.13 -9.02
N GLN A 533 -8.13 36.34 -9.60
CA GLN A 533 -7.55 36.57 -10.91
C GLN A 533 -8.23 35.72 -11.97
N SER A 534 -8.46 36.27 -13.17
CA SER A 534 -8.87 35.50 -14.36
C SER A 534 -7.67 34.97 -15.16
N THR A 535 -6.48 35.55 -14.94
CA THR A 535 -5.25 35.17 -15.63
C THR A 535 -4.05 35.41 -14.70
N VAL A 536 -3.09 34.51 -14.75
CA VAL A 536 -1.78 34.64 -14.07
C VAL A 536 -0.66 34.39 -15.06
N TYR A 537 0.55 34.84 -14.75
CA TYR A 537 1.71 34.60 -15.61
C TYR A 537 2.91 34.20 -14.77
N MET A 538 3.84 33.52 -15.45
CA MET A 538 5.08 33.03 -14.89
C MET A 538 6.22 33.49 -15.79
N ARG A 539 7.29 34.02 -15.19
CA ARG A 539 8.47 34.50 -15.90
C ARG A 539 9.72 33.87 -15.30
N ASN A 540 10.54 33.22 -16.14
CA ASN A 540 11.75 32.52 -15.76
C ASN A 540 11.46 31.53 -14.60
N GLN A 541 12.21 31.62 -13.50
CA GLN A 541 12.01 30.83 -12.27
C GLN A 541 11.12 31.54 -11.23
N GLY A 542 10.38 32.59 -11.62
CA GLY A 542 9.43 33.25 -10.73
C GLY A 542 8.18 32.41 -10.50
N ASN A 543 7.58 32.52 -9.32
CA ASN A 543 6.36 31.80 -8.99
C ASN A 543 5.11 32.54 -9.48
N ALA A 544 4.08 31.79 -9.88
CA ALA A 544 2.73 32.30 -10.04
C ALA A 544 1.95 32.13 -8.72
N LYS A 545 1.09 33.10 -8.40
CA LYS A 545 0.20 33.05 -7.24
C LYS A 545 -1.25 33.14 -7.69
N VAL A 546 -2.08 32.22 -7.21
CA VAL A 546 -3.52 32.17 -7.53
C VAL A 546 -4.31 32.21 -6.24
N ASP A 547 -5.20 33.20 -6.13
CA ASP A 547 -6.07 33.34 -4.97
C ASP A 547 -7.45 32.81 -5.27
N VAL A 548 -7.91 31.91 -4.41
CA VAL A 548 -9.17 31.18 -4.51
C VAL A 548 -10.07 31.58 -3.34
N LEU A 549 -11.35 31.80 -3.64
CA LEU A 549 -12.39 32.15 -2.68
C LEU A 549 -13.50 31.09 -2.70
N TYR A 550 -14.12 30.85 -1.55
CA TYR A 550 -15.18 29.85 -1.36
C TYR A 550 -16.52 30.51 -1.04
N ASN A 551 -17.58 30.11 -1.74
CA ASN A 551 -18.92 30.56 -1.44
C ASN A 551 -19.57 29.65 -0.38
N ARG A 552 -19.49 30.05 0.90
CA ARG A 552 -20.05 29.29 2.03
C ARG A 552 -21.54 29.03 1.91
N ASP A 553 -22.30 29.90 1.23
CA ASP A 553 -23.75 29.71 1.08
C ASP A 553 -24.11 28.45 0.30
N MET A 554 -23.18 27.95 -0.51
CA MET A 554 -23.32 26.73 -1.30
C MET A 554 -22.73 25.49 -0.61
N LEU A 555 -22.14 25.63 0.58
CA LEU A 555 -21.45 24.60 1.36
C LEU A 555 -22.20 24.30 2.67
N LYS A 556 -23.50 24.06 2.59
CA LYS A 556 -24.39 23.88 3.77
C LYS A 556 -24.71 22.41 4.05
N GLU A 557 -24.89 21.61 3.02
CA GLU A 557 -25.26 20.21 3.18
C GLU A 557 -24.02 19.39 3.61
N PRO A 558 -24.12 18.57 4.67
CA PRO A 558 -23.03 17.70 5.07
C PRO A 558 -22.58 16.77 3.95
N GLY A 559 -21.27 16.72 3.69
CA GLY A 559 -20.72 15.93 2.60
C GLY A 559 -19.33 16.39 2.15
N LEU A 560 -18.86 15.73 1.09
CA LEU A 560 -17.59 15.99 0.41
C LEU A 560 -17.81 16.90 -0.80
N TYR A 561 -17.16 18.07 -0.80
CA TYR A 561 -17.16 19.00 -1.93
C TYR A 561 -15.77 19.00 -2.55
N THR A 562 -15.68 18.70 -3.85
CA THR A 562 -14.42 18.75 -4.61
C THR A 562 -14.57 19.67 -5.80
N GLY A 563 -13.55 20.48 -6.05
CA GLY A 563 -13.54 21.53 -7.07
C GLY A 563 -12.12 21.81 -7.56
N ARG A 564 -11.99 22.26 -8.80
CA ARG A 564 -10.72 22.59 -9.43
C ARG A 564 -10.76 23.98 -10.03
N VAL A 565 -9.63 24.68 -9.91
CA VAL A 565 -9.30 25.76 -10.84
C VAL A 565 -8.45 25.16 -11.95
N ILE A 566 -8.96 25.17 -13.17
CA ILE A 566 -8.30 24.64 -14.35
C ILE A 566 -7.49 25.76 -15.01
N ALA A 567 -6.18 25.55 -15.17
CA ALA A 567 -5.30 26.49 -15.85
C ALA A 567 -5.00 26.04 -17.29
N ARG A 568 -5.17 26.94 -18.27
CA ARG A 568 -4.83 26.71 -19.69
C ARG A 568 -3.95 27.82 -20.22
N ARG A 569 -3.12 27.56 -21.24
CA ARG A 569 -2.25 28.58 -21.84
C ARG A 569 -3.08 29.75 -22.37
N ALA A 570 -2.88 30.96 -21.85
CA ALA A 570 -3.46 32.14 -22.44
C ALA A 570 -2.72 32.45 -23.76
N SER A 571 -3.43 32.59 -24.88
CA SER A 571 -2.87 32.94 -26.17
C SER A 571 -3.41 34.27 -26.69
N ALA A 572 -2.55 35.07 -27.31
CA ALA A 572 -2.92 36.29 -28.03
C ALA A 572 -3.65 35.99 -29.37
N SER A 573 -3.54 34.76 -29.89
CA SER A 573 -4.13 34.33 -31.17
C SER A 573 -5.50 33.62 -31.05
N GLY A 574 -6.07 33.56 -29.85
CA GLY A 574 -7.38 32.94 -29.58
C GLY A 574 -7.42 32.19 -28.24
N PRO A 575 -8.58 31.68 -27.79
CA PRO A 575 -8.65 30.86 -26.59
C PRO A 575 -7.85 29.56 -26.78
N ALA A 576 -7.14 29.11 -25.74
CA ALA A 576 -6.50 27.78 -25.77
C ALA A 576 -7.54 26.70 -26.04
N ALA A 577 -7.11 25.62 -26.72
CA ALA A 577 -7.98 24.47 -26.90
C ALA A 577 -8.42 23.94 -25.53
N ALA A 578 -9.70 23.59 -25.39
CA ALA A 578 -10.25 23.11 -24.12
C ALA A 578 -9.48 21.91 -23.54
N SER A 579 -8.86 21.12 -24.42
CA SER A 579 -8.01 19.98 -24.08
C SER A 579 -6.63 20.36 -23.51
N GLU A 580 -6.09 21.56 -23.78
CA GLU A 580 -4.73 21.97 -23.38
C GLU A 580 -4.66 22.48 -21.93
N ILE A 581 -4.97 21.59 -20.98
CA ILE A 581 -4.86 21.85 -19.55
C ILE A 581 -3.38 21.79 -19.12
N GLU A 582 -2.89 22.84 -18.49
CA GLU A 582 -1.51 22.93 -17.98
C GLU A 582 -1.39 22.35 -16.58
N PHE A 583 -2.14 22.90 -15.63
CA PHE A 583 -2.21 22.44 -14.26
C PHE A 583 -3.60 22.67 -13.69
N GLU A 584 -3.88 22.03 -12.56
CA GLU A 584 -5.16 22.12 -11.86
C GLU A 584 -4.88 22.38 -10.39
N LEU A 585 -5.68 23.23 -9.76
CA LEU A 585 -5.59 23.52 -8.33
C LEU A 585 -6.77 22.82 -7.62
N LEU A 586 -6.50 21.68 -6.98
CA LEU A 586 -7.53 20.91 -6.29
C LEU A 586 -7.91 21.58 -4.96
N ASN A 587 -9.21 21.75 -4.78
CA ASN A 587 -9.83 22.26 -3.57
C ASN A 587 -10.87 21.24 -3.08
N THR A 588 -10.72 20.83 -1.82
CA THR A 588 -11.60 19.87 -1.17
C THR A 588 -12.09 20.46 0.15
N ILE A 589 -13.40 20.47 0.35
CA ILE A 589 -14.03 20.93 1.58
C ILE A 589 -14.96 19.85 2.09
N ILE A 590 -14.75 19.45 3.35
CA ILE A 590 -15.65 18.53 4.06
C ILE A 590 -16.56 19.35 4.96
N VAL A 591 -17.87 19.20 4.78
CA VAL A 591 -18.90 19.76 5.66
C VAL A 591 -19.39 18.62 6.56
N PRO A 592 -19.06 18.59 7.86
CA PRO A 592 -19.48 17.50 8.74
C PRO A 592 -20.87 17.74 9.33
N TYR A 593 -21.56 16.65 9.68
CA TYR A 593 -22.67 16.69 10.63
C TYR A 593 -22.17 17.14 12.00
N GLN A 594 -22.99 17.95 12.67
CA GLN A 594 -22.67 18.50 14.00
C GLN A 594 -23.59 17.93 15.08
N PHE A 595 -23.02 17.70 16.25
CA PHE A 595 -23.75 17.32 17.46
C PHE A 595 -24.00 18.56 18.31
N SER A 596 -25.15 18.59 18.96
CA SER A 596 -25.59 19.75 19.74
C SER A 596 -26.53 19.32 20.87
N PRO A 597 -26.68 20.13 21.92
CA PRO A 597 -27.72 19.92 22.93
C PRO A 597 -29.13 19.79 22.31
N GLU A 598 -29.41 20.52 21.23
CA GLU A 598 -30.70 20.54 20.55
C GLU A 598 -31.04 19.21 19.86
N ASN A 599 -30.04 18.49 19.35
CA ASN A 599 -30.20 17.16 18.76
C ASN A 599 -29.86 16.03 19.73
N ASP A 600 -29.73 16.32 21.03
CA ASP A 600 -29.39 15.35 22.06
C ASP A 600 -28.10 14.57 21.73
N TYR A 601 -27.13 15.28 21.14
CA TYR A 601 -25.88 14.69 20.65
C TYR A 601 -26.09 13.43 19.80
N THR A 602 -27.19 13.39 19.04
CA THR A 602 -27.56 12.31 18.14
C THR A 602 -27.87 12.85 16.76
N VAL A 603 -27.24 12.28 15.74
CA VAL A 603 -27.44 12.62 14.34
C VAL A 603 -27.94 11.38 13.60
N THR A 604 -29.11 11.50 12.98
CA THR A 604 -29.62 10.48 12.05
C THR A 604 -29.62 11.03 10.64
N THR A 605 -28.92 10.33 9.75
CA THR A 605 -28.92 10.65 8.33
C THR A 605 -30.29 10.38 7.71
N PRO A 606 -30.70 11.12 6.66
CA PRO A 606 -31.88 10.76 5.87
C PRO A 606 -31.74 9.33 5.33
N MET A 607 -32.86 8.65 5.07
CA MET A 607 -32.84 7.34 4.42
C MET A 607 -32.09 7.42 3.09
N GLN A 608 -31.05 6.62 2.94
CA GLN A 608 -30.21 6.54 1.76
C GLN A 608 -30.69 5.41 0.86
N THR A 609 -30.39 5.52 -0.43
CA THR A 609 -30.55 4.43 -1.40
C THR A 609 -29.34 4.43 -2.30
N ILE A 610 -28.59 3.34 -2.30
CA ILE A 610 -27.36 3.19 -3.09
C ILE A 610 -27.44 1.94 -3.97
N PRO A 611 -26.98 1.99 -5.23
CA PRO A 611 -26.89 0.79 -6.07
C PRO A 611 -25.93 -0.26 -5.50
N ALA A 612 -26.08 -1.51 -5.97
CA ALA A 612 -25.17 -2.60 -5.62
C ALA A 612 -23.70 -2.23 -5.87
N GLY A 613 -22.84 -2.46 -4.87
CA GLY A 613 -21.41 -2.15 -4.93
C GLY A 613 -21.01 -0.69 -4.69
N HIS A 614 -21.96 0.24 -4.71
CA HIS A 614 -21.67 1.67 -4.52
C HIS A 614 -21.36 1.98 -3.05
N THR A 615 -20.57 3.03 -2.83
CA THR A 615 -20.22 3.56 -1.50
C THR A 615 -20.92 4.90 -1.26
N ARG A 616 -21.15 5.22 0.01
CA ARG A 616 -21.60 6.53 0.50
C ARG A 616 -20.76 6.93 1.69
N ARG A 617 -20.37 8.21 1.73
CA ARG A 617 -19.49 8.79 2.76
C ARG A 617 -20.28 9.76 3.63
N PHE A 618 -20.03 9.71 4.92
CA PHE A 618 -20.59 10.60 5.92
C PHE A 618 -19.46 11.14 6.79
N TYR A 619 -19.59 12.39 7.21
CA TYR A 619 -18.57 13.08 7.97
C TYR A 619 -19.18 13.63 9.25
N PHE A 620 -18.56 13.38 10.39
CA PHE A 620 -19.07 13.78 11.69
C PHE A 620 -18.00 14.57 12.44
N ALA A 621 -18.38 15.67 13.06
CA ALA A 621 -17.50 16.44 13.94
C ALA A 621 -17.79 16.05 15.39
N PRO A 622 -16.98 15.21 16.06
CA PRO A 622 -17.21 14.80 17.44
C PRO A 622 -17.42 16.02 18.35
N PRO A 623 -18.42 16.01 19.24
CA PRO A 623 -18.63 17.12 20.15
C PRO A 623 -17.50 17.15 21.20
N PRO A 624 -17.04 18.35 21.60
CA PRO A 624 -16.09 18.47 22.71
C PRO A 624 -16.64 17.81 23.99
N GLY A 625 -15.84 16.94 24.62
CA GLY A 625 -16.24 16.21 25.83
C GLY A 625 -17.01 14.91 25.57
N ALA A 626 -17.05 14.41 24.33
CA ALA A 626 -17.53 13.06 24.02
C ALA A 626 -16.66 11.98 24.69
N ALA A 627 -17.30 10.99 25.31
CA ALA A 627 -16.66 9.73 25.71
C ALA A 627 -16.49 8.80 24.51
N THR A 628 -17.58 8.65 23.78
CA THR A 628 -17.74 7.66 22.72
C THR A 628 -18.64 8.19 21.62
N LEU A 629 -18.54 7.54 20.47
CA LEU A 629 -19.52 7.62 19.41
C LEU A 629 -20.02 6.21 19.12
N THR A 630 -21.33 6.03 19.20
CA THR A 630 -22.04 4.81 18.83
C THR A 630 -22.64 5.01 17.44
N PHE A 631 -22.22 4.19 16.50
CA PHE A 631 -22.65 4.21 15.12
C PHE A 631 -23.61 3.05 14.89
N THR A 632 -24.83 3.35 14.47
CA THR A 632 -25.89 2.38 14.23
C THR A 632 -26.33 2.47 12.77
N LEU A 633 -26.10 1.38 12.03
CA LEU A 633 -26.57 1.18 10.68
C LEU A 633 -27.89 0.42 10.73
N SER A 634 -28.91 0.93 10.05
CA SER A 634 -30.26 0.34 10.02
C SER A 634 -30.74 0.18 8.60
N VAL A 635 -31.48 -0.90 8.30
CA VAL A 635 -32.10 -1.14 7.00
C VAL A 635 -33.61 -1.34 7.14
N PRO A 636 -34.44 -0.86 6.18
CA PRO A 636 -35.88 -1.09 6.24
C PRO A 636 -36.24 -2.57 6.08
N LYS A 637 -37.17 -3.06 6.89
CA LYS A 637 -37.73 -4.40 6.73
C LYS A 637 -38.35 -4.57 5.34
N GLY A 638 -38.03 -5.66 4.65
CA GLY A 638 -38.49 -5.96 3.29
C GLY A 638 -37.70 -5.28 2.15
N SER A 639 -36.66 -4.48 2.45
CA SER A 639 -35.89 -3.73 1.44
C SER A 639 -34.88 -4.55 0.63
N LYS A 640 -34.59 -5.80 1.03
CA LYS A 640 -33.49 -6.64 0.47
C LYS A 640 -32.10 -5.98 0.54
N SER A 641 -31.90 -5.06 1.48
CA SER A 641 -30.64 -4.34 1.62
C SER A 641 -29.55 -5.19 2.28
N ASN A 642 -28.32 -4.99 1.80
CA ASN A 642 -27.11 -5.58 2.38
C ASN A 642 -25.99 -4.55 2.36
N VAL A 643 -25.65 -4.05 3.56
CA VAL A 643 -24.66 -2.99 3.73
C VAL A 643 -23.69 -3.30 4.85
N ALA A 644 -22.46 -2.85 4.66
CA ALA A 644 -21.42 -2.82 5.68
C ALA A 644 -20.75 -1.44 5.66
N GLY A 645 -19.96 -1.13 6.67
CA GLY A 645 -19.25 0.13 6.68
C GLY A 645 -17.98 0.14 7.52
N TRP A 646 -17.23 1.23 7.38
CA TRP A 646 -15.95 1.49 8.01
C TRP A 646 -16.04 2.80 8.79
N ILE A 647 -15.44 2.84 9.97
CA ILE A 647 -15.31 4.01 10.81
C ILE A 647 -13.85 4.43 10.76
N LEU A 648 -13.60 5.64 10.27
CA LEU A 648 -12.26 6.14 10.02
C LEU A 648 -11.98 7.39 10.85
N ASP A 649 -10.79 7.42 11.44
CA ASP A 649 -10.34 8.53 12.29
C ASP A 649 -10.12 9.82 11.50
N ARG A 650 -9.62 10.86 12.17
CA ARG A 650 -9.31 12.15 11.53
C ARG A 650 -8.24 12.08 10.44
N ASN A 651 -7.37 11.06 10.46
CA ASN A 651 -6.29 10.88 9.49
C ASN A 651 -6.72 9.99 8.31
N GLY A 652 -7.89 9.33 8.41
CA GLY A 652 -8.36 8.40 7.39
C GLY A 652 -8.05 6.94 7.68
N TYR A 653 -7.47 6.62 8.84
CA TYR A 653 -7.21 5.24 9.23
C TYR A 653 -8.49 4.57 9.69
N ASN A 654 -8.70 3.34 9.23
CA ASN A 654 -9.79 2.52 9.70
C ASN A 654 -9.54 2.09 11.16
N VAL A 655 -10.39 2.55 12.07
CA VAL A 655 -10.31 2.20 13.49
C VAL A 655 -11.32 1.13 13.89
N ASN A 656 -12.42 0.96 13.14
CA ASN A 656 -13.43 -0.04 13.43
C ASN A 656 -14.38 -0.28 12.25
N TYR A 657 -15.07 -1.41 12.24
CA TYR A 657 -16.04 -1.77 11.21
C TYR A 657 -17.48 -1.66 11.75
N LEU A 658 -18.41 -1.22 10.91
CA LEU A 658 -19.83 -1.36 11.20
C LEU A 658 -20.26 -2.79 10.95
N ALA A 659 -21.01 -3.35 11.90
CA ALA A 659 -21.58 -4.68 11.75
C ALA A 659 -22.41 -4.74 10.46
N ARG A 660 -22.16 -5.75 9.63
CA ARG A 660 -22.92 -5.99 8.40
C ARG A 660 -24.40 -6.13 8.73
N VAL A 661 -25.24 -5.42 7.99
CA VAL A 661 -26.69 -5.40 8.15
C VAL A 661 -27.31 -5.98 6.89
N ILE A 662 -27.97 -7.12 7.05
CA ILE A 662 -28.62 -7.85 5.97
C ILE A 662 -30.07 -8.02 6.39
N GLU A 663 -31.00 -7.49 5.59
CA GLU A 663 -32.42 -7.40 5.98
C GLU A 663 -33.00 -8.74 6.51
N ARG A 664 -32.60 -9.87 5.91
CA ARG A 664 -33.09 -11.21 6.28
C ARG A 664 -32.47 -11.78 7.57
N GLU A 665 -31.38 -11.21 8.07
CA GLU A 665 -30.60 -11.72 9.21
C GLU A 665 -30.61 -10.73 10.38
N ARG A 666 -30.37 -9.45 10.10
CA ARG A 666 -30.19 -8.39 11.09
C ARG A 666 -30.61 -7.06 10.47
N LEU A 667 -31.64 -6.43 11.04
CA LEU A 667 -32.15 -5.14 10.55
C LEU A 667 -31.33 -3.94 11.03
N GLU A 668 -30.57 -4.09 12.12
CA GLU A 668 -29.73 -3.04 12.69
C GLU A 668 -28.42 -3.59 13.23
N GLY A 669 -27.31 -2.92 12.92
CA GLY A 669 -25.97 -3.24 13.42
C GLY A 669 -25.33 -2.00 14.02
N SER A 670 -24.80 -2.11 15.24
CA SER A 670 -24.14 -1.00 15.92
C SER A 670 -22.71 -1.35 16.33
N ASN A 671 -21.88 -0.32 16.41
CA ASN A 671 -20.54 -0.39 16.99
C ASN A 671 -20.22 0.92 17.71
N THR A 672 -19.52 0.84 18.84
CA THR A 672 -19.18 1.98 19.69
C THR A 672 -17.66 2.13 19.73
N VAL A 673 -17.18 3.35 19.48
CA VAL A 673 -15.76 3.68 19.47
C VAL A 673 -15.50 4.80 20.48
N SER A 674 -14.38 4.74 21.21
CA SER A 674 -13.99 5.84 22.09
C SER A 674 -13.66 7.09 21.28
N ALA A 675 -14.00 8.26 21.83
CA ALA A 675 -13.69 9.54 21.20
C ALA A 675 -12.18 9.78 21.11
N GLU A 676 -11.41 9.24 22.06
CA GLU A 676 -9.94 9.26 22.03
C GLU A 676 -9.38 8.56 20.79
N ALA A 677 -9.87 7.35 20.47
CA ALA A 677 -9.42 6.59 19.31
C ALA A 677 -9.77 7.28 17.97
N LEU A 678 -10.80 8.11 17.97
CA LEU A 678 -11.26 8.86 16.80
C LEU A 678 -10.48 10.19 16.62
N GLY A 679 -9.99 10.76 17.71
CA GLY A 679 -9.27 12.04 17.75
C GLY A 679 -10.17 13.27 17.58
N THR A 680 -9.57 14.45 17.72
CA THR A 680 -10.26 15.76 17.77
C THR A 680 -10.63 16.36 16.40
N GLY A 681 -10.75 15.54 15.35
CA GLY A 681 -10.99 15.99 13.97
C GLY A 681 -12.31 15.49 13.37
N VAL A 682 -12.45 15.59 12.05
CA VAL A 682 -13.64 15.07 11.35
C VAL A 682 -13.48 13.57 11.14
N ILE A 683 -14.47 12.82 11.62
CA ILE A 683 -14.59 11.37 11.50
C ILE A 683 -15.31 11.04 10.21
N GLU A 684 -14.78 10.09 9.46
CA GLU A 684 -15.40 9.60 8.23
C GLU A 684 -16.06 8.25 8.50
N VAL A 685 -17.26 8.08 7.96
CA VAL A 685 -17.95 6.78 7.91
C VAL A 685 -18.24 6.48 6.46
N VAL A 686 -17.73 5.35 5.97
CA VAL A 686 -18.01 4.86 4.61
C VAL A 686 -18.96 3.69 4.74
N VAL A 687 -20.09 3.73 4.04
CA VAL A 687 -21.04 2.61 3.95
C VAL A 687 -21.08 2.13 2.50
N GLN A 688 -20.99 0.81 2.29
CA GLN A 688 -21.05 0.21 0.97
C GLN A 688 -22.22 -0.79 0.88
N SER A 689 -22.88 -0.82 -0.27
CA SER A 689 -23.77 -1.94 -0.63
C SER A 689 -22.94 -3.13 -1.07
N ASP A 690 -23.20 -4.29 -0.51
CA ASP A 690 -22.41 -5.48 -0.80
C ASP A 690 -22.35 -5.80 -2.31
N VAL A 691 -21.15 -6.03 -2.83
CA VAL A 691 -20.92 -6.27 -4.27
C VAL A 691 -21.56 -7.59 -4.73
N MET A 692 -21.50 -8.63 -3.89
CA MET A 692 -21.78 -10.01 -4.29
C MET A 692 -23.21 -10.43 -3.96
N GLU A 693 -23.73 -9.99 -2.81
CA GLU A 693 -25.02 -10.45 -2.27
C GLU A 693 -26.19 -9.53 -2.59
N SER A 694 -25.95 -8.30 -3.06
CA SER A 694 -27.05 -7.37 -3.40
C SER A 694 -27.85 -7.82 -4.63
N ALA A 695 -27.32 -8.76 -5.43
CA ALA A 695 -27.95 -9.28 -6.66
C ALA A 695 -28.50 -8.18 -7.59
N GLY A 696 -27.77 -7.06 -7.70
CA GLY A 696 -28.15 -5.90 -8.50
C GLY A 696 -29.25 -5.01 -7.92
N ASN A 697 -29.80 -5.35 -6.76
CA ASN A 697 -30.76 -4.50 -6.06
C ASN A 697 -30.04 -3.35 -5.37
N ALA A 698 -30.71 -2.19 -5.31
CA ALA A 698 -30.24 -1.08 -4.50
C ALA A 698 -30.46 -1.39 -3.01
N SER A 699 -29.49 -1.03 -2.17
CA SER A 699 -29.61 -1.09 -0.72
C SER A 699 -30.13 0.23 -0.15
N GLN A 700 -31.06 0.12 0.79
CA GLN A 700 -31.59 1.22 1.58
C GLN A 700 -31.09 1.14 3.01
N PHE A 701 -30.61 2.25 3.55
CA PHE A 701 -30.14 2.30 4.93
C PHE A 701 -30.24 3.69 5.53
N ALA A 702 -30.27 3.77 6.86
CA ALA A 702 -30.02 5.00 7.60
C ALA A 702 -28.89 4.75 8.60
N LEU A 703 -27.99 5.73 8.71
CA LEU A 703 -26.93 5.79 9.71
C LEU A 703 -27.33 6.76 10.82
N THR A 704 -27.37 6.26 12.06
CA THR A 704 -27.51 7.07 13.27
C THR A 704 -26.20 7.05 14.03
N VAL A 705 -25.70 8.21 14.42
CA VAL A 705 -24.52 8.35 15.28
C VAL A 705 -24.93 9.10 16.53
N ALA A 706 -24.70 8.50 17.69
CA ALA A 706 -24.99 9.10 18.99
C ALA A 706 -23.69 9.21 19.78
N SER A 707 -23.49 10.34 20.45
CA SER A 707 -22.34 10.52 21.33
C SER A 707 -22.77 10.43 22.79
N THR A 708 -22.07 9.61 23.56
CA THR A 708 -22.21 9.64 25.02
C THR A 708 -21.31 10.74 25.57
N MET A 709 -21.90 11.74 26.22
CA MET A 709 -21.21 12.90 26.75
C MET A 709 -20.79 12.66 28.20
N LEU A 710 -19.61 12.08 28.37
CA LEU A 710 -19.12 11.65 29.68
C LEU A 710 -17.60 11.74 29.71
N ASP A 711 -17.05 12.21 30.82
CA ASP A 711 -15.62 12.26 31.07
C ASP A 711 -15.33 11.61 32.43
N PHE A 712 -14.25 10.85 32.49
CA PHE A 712 -13.79 10.18 33.71
C PHE A 712 -12.31 10.48 33.94
N ASP A 713 -12.01 10.95 35.14
CA ASP A 713 -10.65 11.04 35.66
C ASP A 713 -10.48 9.99 36.77
N VAL A 714 -9.41 9.20 36.69
CA VAL A 714 -9.15 8.12 37.64
C VAL A 714 -7.78 8.34 38.28
N ALA A 715 -7.78 8.56 39.59
CA ALA A 715 -6.56 8.71 40.39
C ALA A 715 -6.45 7.56 41.40
N ILE A 716 -5.29 6.91 41.48
CA ILE A 716 -5.04 5.92 42.53
C ILE A 716 -4.44 6.59 43.76
N VAL A 717 -5.05 6.35 44.93
CA VAL A 717 -4.64 6.91 46.22
C VAL A 717 -4.08 5.78 47.09
N GLY A 718 -2.79 5.94 47.44
CA GLY A 718 -2.02 5.04 48.28
C GLY A 718 -1.58 3.75 47.56
N ASP A 719 -0.27 3.60 47.38
CA ASP A 719 0.38 2.48 46.68
C ASP A 719 -0.02 1.10 47.25
N GLU A 720 -0.26 1.02 48.57
CA GLU A 720 -0.64 -0.21 49.26
C GLU A 720 -2.17 -0.44 49.27
N THR A 721 -2.96 0.63 49.26
CA THR A 721 -4.43 0.56 49.39
C THR A 721 -5.13 0.26 48.06
N ARG A 722 -4.52 0.63 46.93
CA ARG A 722 -5.08 0.51 45.57
C ARG A 722 -6.52 1.02 45.47
N GLU A 723 -6.76 2.14 46.15
CA GLU A 723 -8.04 2.82 46.14
C GLU A 723 -8.08 3.74 44.92
N ALA A 724 -9.02 3.52 44.01
CA ALA A 724 -9.27 4.37 42.87
C ALA A 724 -10.29 5.46 43.25
N VAL A 725 -9.87 6.71 43.19
CA VAL A 725 -10.73 7.89 43.26
C VAL A 725 -11.11 8.26 41.83
N ILE A 726 -12.39 8.14 41.52
CA ILE A 726 -12.93 8.33 40.16
C ILE A 726 -13.78 9.59 40.18
N THR A 727 -13.41 10.59 39.39
CA THR A 727 -14.23 11.78 39.17
C THR A 727 -14.91 11.66 37.81
N ALA A 728 -16.23 11.66 37.81
CA ALA A 728 -17.02 11.61 36.60
C ALA A 728 -17.73 12.93 36.36
N VAL A 729 -17.71 13.38 35.11
CA VAL A 729 -18.40 14.59 34.66
C VAL A 729 -19.30 14.24 33.49
N ASN A 730 -20.61 14.41 33.67
CA ASN A 730 -21.54 14.42 32.54
C ASN A 730 -21.39 15.74 31.79
N THR A 731 -20.80 15.68 30.61
CA THR A 731 -20.54 16.84 29.74
C THR A 731 -21.72 17.17 28.82
N GLY A 732 -22.80 16.39 28.90
CA GLY A 732 -24.04 16.56 28.13
C GLY A 732 -25.10 17.36 28.88
N ASN A 733 -26.28 17.45 28.26
CA ASN A 733 -27.43 18.23 28.77
C ASN A 733 -28.53 17.38 29.43
N LYS A 734 -28.37 16.05 29.48
CA LYS A 734 -29.32 15.12 30.10
C LYS A 734 -28.67 14.30 31.20
N THR A 735 -29.42 14.03 32.26
CA THR A 735 -28.96 13.14 33.33
C THR A 735 -28.71 11.72 32.80
N ILE A 736 -27.53 11.18 33.07
CA ILE A 736 -27.15 9.82 32.69
C ILE A 736 -27.24 8.92 33.92
N ASN A 737 -27.97 7.81 33.80
CA ASN A 737 -28.07 6.79 34.84
C ASN A 737 -27.25 5.57 34.43
N GLY A 738 -26.58 4.92 35.37
CA GLY A 738 -25.84 3.70 35.04
C GLY A 738 -25.18 3.05 36.24
N THR A 739 -24.50 1.94 35.99
CA THR A 739 -23.69 1.24 36.98
C THR A 739 -22.23 1.28 36.57
N THR A 740 -21.34 1.55 37.52
CA THR A 740 -19.90 1.53 37.27
C THR A 740 -19.26 0.39 38.04
N SER A 741 -18.36 -0.31 37.37
CA SER A 741 -17.46 -1.28 37.96
C SER A 741 -16.03 -0.99 37.54
N ILE A 742 -15.08 -1.48 38.32
CA ILE A 742 -13.65 -1.33 38.06
C ILE A 742 -13.02 -2.72 38.13
N THR A 743 -12.12 -3.01 37.19
CA THR A 743 -11.35 -4.24 37.18
C THR A 743 -9.88 -3.97 36.92
N MET A 744 -9.03 -4.94 37.22
CA MET A 744 -7.68 -4.97 36.71
C MET A 744 -7.67 -5.79 35.41
N LYS A 745 -7.17 -5.18 34.35
CA LYS A 745 -6.99 -5.79 33.03
C LYS A 745 -5.65 -6.49 32.89
N GLY A 746 -4.66 -6.03 33.64
CA GLY A 746 -3.34 -6.63 33.72
C GLY A 746 -2.28 -5.61 34.12
N TYR A 747 -1.19 -5.56 33.38
CA TYR A 747 -0.11 -4.59 33.60
C TYR A 747 0.55 -4.19 32.28
N VAL A 748 1.10 -2.99 32.25
CA VAL A 748 1.61 -2.34 31.04
C VAL A 748 2.92 -1.62 31.33
N ARG A 749 3.76 -1.48 30.31
CA ARG A 749 4.88 -0.53 30.34
C ARG A 749 5.05 0.09 28.97
N THR A 750 5.52 1.33 28.97
CA THR A 750 5.92 2.04 27.75
C THR A 750 7.44 2.18 27.72
N ILE A 751 8.05 1.72 26.64
CA ILE A 751 9.49 1.73 26.43
C ILE A 751 9.77 2.67 25.28
N VAL A 752 10.69 3.61 25.49
CA VAL A 752 11.21 4.47 24.43
C VAL A 752 12.67 4.07 24.19
N ASP A 753 12.98 3.66 22.97
CA ASP A 753 14.35 3.34 22.54
C ASP A 753 14.59 3.95 21.15
N THR A 754 15.65 3.52 20.49
CA THR A 754 16.08 4.02 19.19
C THR A 754 16.55 2.86 18.34
N LEU A 755 15.97 2.74 17.16
CA LEU A 755 16.44 1.90 16.08
C LEU A 755 17.80 2.44 15.60
N ARG A 756 18.85 1.60 15.73
CA ARG A 756 20.26 1.92 15.40
C ARG A 756 20.81 1.15 14.20
N ARG A 757 20.01 0.25 13.65
CA ARG A 757 20.27 -0.68 12.54
C ARG A 757 18.92 -1.06 11.92
N ASP A 758 18.91 -1.77 10.81
CA ASP A 758 17.67 -2.16 10.12
C ASP A 758 16.74 -3.06 10.94
N THR A 759 17.23 -3.67 12.03
CA THR A 759 16.43 -4.54 12.90
C THR A 759 16.56 -4.15 14.37
N PHE A 760 15.47 -3.65 14.95
CA PHE A 760 15.32 -3.55 16.39
C PHE A 760 14.99 -4.92 16.98
N SER A 761 15.49 -5.21 18.17
CA SER A 761 15.26 -6.48 18.85
C SER A 761 15.17 -6.27 20.35
N MET A 762 14.10 -6.77 20.97
CA MET A 762 13.87 -6.66 22.42
C MET A 762 13.37 -7.98 23.01
N PRO A 763 13.97 -8.47 24.11
CA PRO A 763 13.49 -9.67 24.78
C PRO A 763 12.14 -9.40 25.46
N LEU A 764 11.26 -10.40 25.40
CA LEU A 764 9.93 -10.41 25.99
C LEU A 764 9.75 -11.67 26.82
N VAL A 765 8.97 -11.58 27.91
CA VAL A 765 8.71 -12.71 28.80
C VAL A 765 7.22 -12.79 29.07
N MET A 766 6.59 -13.87 28.66
CA MET A 766 5.21 -14.19 29.01
C MET A 766 5.23 -15.18 30.17
N ARG A 767 4.58 -14.84 31.29
CA ARG A 767 4.54 -15.66 32.50
C ARG A 767 3.32 -16.56 32.47
N LYS A 768 3.35 -17.64 33.25
CA LYS A 768 2.25 -18.59 33.40
C LYS A 768 0.86 -17.97 33.60
N GLU A 769 0.79 -16.93 34.44
CA GLU A 769 -0.44 -16.24 34.81
C GLU A 769 -0.93 -15.23 33.75
N ASP A 770 -0.12 -14.92 32.74
CA ASP A 770 -0.52 -14.05 31.63
C ASP A 770 -1.47 -14.83 30.71
N GLY A 771 -2.65 -14.26 30.43
CA GLY A 771 -3.59 -14.83 29.48
C GLY A 771 -3.15 -14.59 28.03
N ALA A 772 -2.54 -13.42 27.79
CA ALA A 772 -2.00 -13.02 26.50
C ALA A 772 -1.04 -11.83 26.64
N LEU A 773 -0.28 -11.59 25.57
CA LEU A 773 0.60 -10.45 25.37
C LEU A 773 0.15 -9.63 24.17
N TRP A 774 0.00 -8.32 24.39
CA TRP A 774 -0.21 -7.31 23.35
C TRP A 774 1.03 -6.43 23.29
N ILE A 775 1.60 -6.25 22.09
CA ILE A 775 2.76 -5.38 21.85
C ILE A 775 2.41 -4.39 20.75
N GLN A 776 2.68 -3.10 20.97
CA GLN A 776 2.52 -2.06 19.95
C GLN A 776 3.81 -1.27 19.76
N PRO A 777 4.65 -1.62 18.78
CA PRO A 777 5.66 -0.69 18.28
C PRO A 777 5.00 0.46 17.52
N SER A 778 5.52 1.67 17.69
CA SER A 778 5.05 2.89 17.05
C SER A 778 6.17 3.88 16.77
N PHE A 779 5.95 4.73 15.76
CA PHE A 779 6.87 5.76 15.30
C PHE A 779 6.14 7.10 15.20
N ASP A 780 6.88 8.20 15.36
CA ASP A 780 6.37 9.52 14.95
C ASP A 780 6.07 9.50 13.44
N PRO A 781 4.99 10.16 12.96
CA PRO A 781 4.64 10.19 11.54
C PRO A 781 5.80 10.57 10.61
N LYS A 782 6.67 11.49 11.02
CA LYS A 782 7.84 11.89 10.20
C LYS A 782 8.88 10.79 10.11
N ASP A 783 9.10 10.05 11.19
CA ASP A 783 10.03 8.93 11.21
C ASP A 783 9.48 7.72 10.45
N TYR A 784 8.16 7.46 10.54
CA TYR A 784 7.49 6.43 9.73
C TYR A 784 7.68 6.67 8.23
N ASN A 785 7.51 7.91 7.76
CA ASN A 785 7.67 8.31 6.36
C ASN A 785 9.11 8.23 5.81
N ARG A 786 10.10 7.87 6.64
CA ARG A 786 11.47 7.57 6.21
C ARG A 786 11.62 6.12 5.74
N SER A 787 10.66 5.26 6.07
CA SER A 787 10.64 3.86 5.68
C SER A 787 10.17 3.68 4.24
N THR A 788 10.63 2.60 3.63
CA THR A 788 10.01 2.02 2.43
C THR A 788 9.07 0.88 2.80
N ASP A 789 9.30 0.23 3.95
CA ASP A 789 8.45 -0.81 4.54
C ASP A 789 8.87 -1.05 6.01
N ILE A 790 7.96 -1.58 6.84
CA ILE A 790 8.24 -1.95 8.23
C ILE A 790 7.46 -3.23 8.58
N LEU A 791 8.15 -4.21 9.17
CA LEU A 791 7.57 -5.43 9.71
C LEU A 791 7.86 -5.52 11.22
N ALA A 792 6.85 -5.75 12.04
CA ALA A 792 7.04 -6.20 13.40
C ALA A 792 6.71 -7.69 13.51
N ARG A 793 7.49 -8.42 14.33
CA ARG A 793 7.22 -9.84 14.61
C ARG A 793 7.65 -10.25 16.01
N LEU A 794 6.94 -11.22 16.57
CA LEU A 794 7.27 -11.93 17.79
C LEU A 794 7.84 -13.29 17.40
N VAL A 795 9.08 -13.56 17.82
CA VAL A 795 9.74 -14.85 17.59
C VAL A 795 9.99 -15.58 18.90
N ASP A 796 9.92 -16.92 18.86
CA ASP A 796 10.28 -17.78 19.99
C ASP A 796 11.81 -17.94 20.14
N ALA A 797 12.24 -18.77 21.09
CA ALA A 797 13.66 -19.05 21.36
C ALA A 797 14.38 -19.74 20.19
N ASP A 798 13.64 -20.47 19.34
CA ASP A 798 14.15 -21.17 18.15
C ASP A 798 14.14 -20.29 16.89
N GLY A 799 13.59 -19.07 16.99
CA GLY A 799 13.49 -18.09 15.92
C GLY A 799 12.27 -18.29 15.00
N ASN A 800 11.30 -19.10 15.41
CA ASN A 800 10.04 -19.24 14.66
C ASN A 800 9.12 -18.06 14.97
N VAL A 801 8.47 -17.53 13.93
CA VAL A 801 7.50 -16.44 14.07
C VAL A 801 6.21 -16.97 14.71
N GLN A 802 5.77 -16.28 15.76
CA GLN A 802 4.56 -16.57 16.53
C GLN A 802 3.42 -15.58 16.21
N ALA A 803 3.79 -14.34 15.88
CA ALA A 803 2.90 -13.30 15.37
C ALA A 803 3.73 -12.31 14.55
N GLU A 804 3.19 -11.77 13.46
CA GLU A 804 3.85 -10.74 12.68
C GLU A 804 2.83 -9.85 11.97
N GLU A 805 3.15 -8.56 11.83
CA GLU A 805 2.29 -7.61 11.16
C GLU A 805 3.11 -6.53 10.45
N ALA A 806 2.72 -6.21 9.21
CA ALA A 806 3.33 -5.14 8.44
C ALA A 806 2.64 -3.81 8.77
N PHE A 807 3.38 -2.71 8.73
CA PHE A 807 2.83 -1.42 9.13
C PHE A 807 2.05 -0.77 7.98
N GLY A 808 0.72 -0.77 8.10
CA GLY A 808 -0.15 0.08 7.28
C GLY A 808 -0.39 1.49 7.86
N THR A 809 0.04 1.74 9.10
CA THR A 809 -0.03 3.04 9.79
C THR A 809 1.21 3.21 10.68
N PRO A 810 1.45 4.38 11.30
CA PRO A 810 2.60 4.59 12.19
C PRO A 810 2.70 3.68 13.43
N SER A 811 1.70 2.83 13.67
CA SER A 811 1.72 1.85 14.75
C SER A 811 1.00 0.57 14.35
N VAL A 812 1.32 -0.53 15.02
CA VAL A 812 0.65 -1.81 14.78
C VAL A 812 0.57 -2.64 16.05
N TRP A 813 -0.54 -3.35 16.25
CA TRP A 813 -0.68 -4.26 17.38
C TRP A 813 -0.32 -5.68 16.99
N LEU A 814 0.55 -6.32 17.77
CA LEU A 814 0.77 -7.76 17.75
C LEU A 814 0.08 -8.40 18.96
N PHE A 815 -0.64 -9.49 18.70
CA PHE A 815 -1.31 -10.27 19.73
C PHE A 815 -0.73 -11.67 19.80
N LEU A 816 -0.35 -12.11 21.00
CA LEU A 816 0.13 -13.46 21.26
C LEU A 816 -0.63 -14.04 22.46
N PRO A 817 -1.54 -15.01 22.25
CA PRO A 817 -2.17 -15.72 23.36
C PRO A 817 -1.15 -16.62 24.07
N ASN A 818 -1.34 -16.85 25.37
CA ASN A 818 -0.46 -17.75 26.12
C ASN A 818 -0.80 -19.22 25.84
N PHE A 819 0.02 -19.87 25.01
CA PHE A 819 -0.11 -21.28 24.65
C PHE A 819 0.54 -22.23 25.67
N ASP A 820 1.56 -21.79 26.41
CA ASP A 820 2.28 -22.59 27.39
C ASP A 820 1.94 -22.14 28.80
N ARG A 821 0.87 -22.72 29.34
CA ARG A 821 0.40 -22.47 30.71
C ARG A 821 1.03 -23.41 31.73
N GLU A 822 1.92 -24.30 31.30
CA GLU A 822 2.60 -25.23 32.21
C GLU A 822 3.92 -24.63 32.69
N ALA A 823 4.68 -23.99 31.78
CA ALA A 823 5.92 -23.29 32.10
C ALA A 823 5.68 -22.05 32.99
N ASP A 824 6.58 -21.81 33.94
CA ASP A 824 6.54 -20.60 34.79
C ASP A 824 6.68 -19.32 33.95
N SER A 825 7.46 -19.39 32.87
CA SER A 825 7.60 -18.33 31.88
C SER A 825 8.14 -18.84 30.55
N THR A 826 7.69 -18.22 29.46
CA THR A 826 8.15 -18.46 28.10
C THR A 826 8.80 -17.19 27.54
N ASN A 827 9.99 -17.34 26.94
CA ASN A 827 10.76 -16.24 26.37
C ASN A 827 10.42 -16.04 24.90
N TYR A 828 10.22 -14.78 24.52
CA TYR A 828 10.03 -14.34 23.15
C TYR A 828 10.96 -13.17 22.85
N ARG A 829 10.97 -12.74 21.59
CA ARG A 829 11.68 -11.55 21.15
C ARG A 829 10.80 -10.77 20.19
N LEU A 830 10.62 -9.48 20.45
CA LEU A 830 10.10 -8.55 19.46
C LEU A 830 11.24 -8.22 18.49
N GLU A 831 10.98 -8.36 17.21
CA GLU A 831 11.82 -7.85 16.14
C GLU A 831 11.03 -6.82 15.33
N VAL A 832 11.61 -5.65 15.08
CA VAL A 832 11.05 -4.65 14.16
C VAL A 832 12.08 -4.42 13.06
N ILE A 833 11.74 -4.83 11.85
CA ILE A 833 12.57 -4.72 10.65
C ILE A 833 12.09 -3.49 9.88
N PHE A 834 13.01 -2.58 9.61
CA PHE A 834 12.73 -1.27 9.02
C PHE A 834 13.53 -1.15 7.72
N GLY A 835 12.84 -1.02 6.59
CA GLY A 835 13.46 -0.79 5.29
C GLY A 835 13.70 0.70 5.08
N PHE A 836 14.95 1.11 4.87
CA PHE A 836 15.28 2.50 4.47
C PHE A 836 15.38 2.66 2.96
N ALA A 837 15.10 3.86 2.46
CA ALA A 837 15.36 4.19 1.07
C ALA A 837 16.86 4.06 0.72
N ARG A 838 17.78 4.37 1.63
CA ARG A 838 19.24 4.34 1.39
C ARG A 838 20.04 3.89 2.62
N ASP A 839 21.16 3.21 2.40
CA ASP A 839 22.09 2.82 3.47
C ASP A 839 22.72 4.03 4.20
N SER A 840 22.84 5.18 3.52
CA SER A 840 23.26 6.44 4.15
C SER A 840 22.30 6.92 5.24
N ASP A 841 21.06 6.43 5.20
CA ASP A 841 19.96 6.86 6.05
C ASP A 841 19.85 5.96 7.31
N LEU A 842 20.83 5.06 7.52
CA LEU A 842 20.93 4.17 8.67
C LEU A 842 20.60 4.92 9.97
N PRO A 843 19.64 4.43 10.78
CA PRO A 843 18.88 5.31 11.61
C PRO A 843 19.49 5.57 13.00
N LYS A 844 19.08 6.71 13.54
CA LYS A 844 18.75 6.90 14.95
C LYS A 844 17.27 7.27 15.02
N VAL A 845 16.39 6.32 14.68
CA VAL A 845 14.93 6.54 14.62
C VAL A 845 14.34 6.15 15.98
N PRO A 846 13.73 7.08 16.72
CA PRO A 846 13.01 6.76 17.95
C PRO A 846 11.92 5.72 17.70
N ILE A 847 11.78 4.77 18.61
CA ILE A 847 10.69 3.79 18.61
C ILE A 847 10.06 3.77 20.00
N THR A 848 8.72 3.84 20.03
CA THR A 848 7.94 3.69 21.27
C THR A 848 7.24 2.35 21.24
N ILE A 849 7.38 1.57 22.30
CA ILE A 849 6.81 0.23 22.42
C ILE A 849 5.92 0.19 23.64
N VAL A 850 4.62 -0.08 23.43
CA VAL A 850 3.69 -0.40 24.51
C VAL A 850 3.65 -1.91 24.66
N GLU A 851 4.03 -2.41 25.83
CA GLU A 851 3.96 -3.82 26.19
C GLU A 851 2.88 -4.05 27.25
N LYS A 852 1.82 -4.78 26.88
CA LYS A 852 0.64 -5.03 27.71
C LYS A 852 0.44 -6.53 27.91
N HIS A 853 0.48 -6.95 29.18
CA HIS A 853 0.15 -8.31 29.59
C HIS A 853 -1.26 -8.35 30.14
N VAL A 854 -2.09 -9.24 29.59
CA VAL A 854 -3.51 -9.34 29.93
C VAL A 854 -3.69 -10.39 31.03
N ARG A 855 -4.20 -9.94 32.18
CA ARG A 855 -4.58 -10.75 33.35
C ARG A 855 -5.93 -10.28 33.89
N PRO A 856 -7.02 -10.55 33.19
CA PRO A 856 -8.32 -10.02 33.58
C PRO A 856 -8.75 -10.65 34.91
N SER A 857 -9.20 -9.80 35.83
CA SER A 857 -9.91 -10.19 37.04
C SER A 857 -11.41 -9.94 36.91
N ASP A 858 -12.22 -10.54 37.78
CA ASP A 858 -13.64 -10.22 37.87
C ASP A 858 -13.86 -8.74 38.25
N PRO A 859 -14.69 -7.98 37.49
CA PRO A 859 -15.01 -6.60 37.81
C PRO A 859 -15.66 -6.44 39.19
N ARG A 860 -15.23 -5.41 39.93
CA ARG A 860 -15.77 -5.06 41.25
C ARG A 860 -16.66 -3.81 41.14
N PRO A 861 -17.83 -3.79 41.81
CA PRO A 861 -18.64 -2.58 41.87
C PRO A 861 -17.89 -1.45 42.61
N ILE A 862 -18.19 -0.20 42.25
CA ILE A 862 -17.64 0.99 42.91
C ILE A 862 -18.57 1.42 44.05
N ASP A 863 -18.00 1.66 45.22
CA ASP A 863 -18.75 2.06 46.41
C ASP A 863 -19.34 3.46 46.22
N GLY A 864 -20.64 3.60 46.51
CA GLY A 864 -21.37 4.86 46.36
C GLY A 864 -21.88 5.15 44.95
N TRP A 865 -21.63 4.29 43.95
CA TRP A 865 -22.13 4.49 42.57
C TRP A 865 -23.44 3.70 42.26
N SER A 866 -23.86 2.71 43.05
CA SER A 866 -24.98 1.85 42.63
C SER A 866 -26.31 2.62 42.49
N GLY A 867 -26.71 2.95 41.25
CA GLY A 867 -27.94 3.69 40.95
C GLY A 867 -27.80 5.21 40.91
N SER A 868 -26.59 5.75 40.72
CA SER A 868 -26.32 7.20 40.74
C SER A 868 -26.74 7.92 39.45
N GLU A 869 -27.38 9.08 39.63
CA GLU A 869 -27.71 10.03 38.57
C GLU A 869 -26.54 10.97 38.30
N LEU A 870 -25.91 10.87 37.14
CA LEU A 870 -24.93 11.87 36.68
C LEU A 870 -25.67 13.07 36.10
N VAL A 871 -25.82 14.12 36.92
CA VAL A 871 -26.44 15.39 36.52
C VAL A 871 -25.49 16.18 35.62
N PRO A 872 -26.00 16.86 34.57
CA PRO A 872 -25.22 17.71 33.68
C PRO A 872 -24.27 18.67 34.41
N TYR A 873 -23.00 18.67 34.00
CA TYR A 873 -21.95 19.59 34.42
C TYR A 873 -21.62 19.63 35.92
N ILE A 874 -22.10 18.67 36.70
CA ILE A 874 -21.77 18.53 38.13
C ILE A 874 -20.80 17.36 38.29
N PRO A 875 -19.51 17.63 38.58
CA PRO A 875 -18.56 16.57 38.89
C PRO A 875 -18.99 15.77 40.11
N GLN A 876 -18.93 14.44 39.99
CA GLN A 876 -19.21 13.52 41.09
C GLN A 876 -17.99 12.62 41.31
N THR A 877 -17.60 12.44 42.57
CA THR A 877 -16.42 11.67 42.95
C THR A 877 -16.82 10.41 43.70
N PHE A 878 -16.19 9.29 43.32
CA PHE A 878 -16.48 7.96 43.83
C PHE A 878 -15.20 7.22 44.18
N ARG A 879 -15.32 6.15 44.97
CA ARG A 879 -14.18 5.37 45.45
C ARG A 879 -14.41 3.90 45.14
N GLY A 880 -13.44 3.28 44.48
CA GLY A 880 -13.42 1.84 44.19
C GLY A 880 -12.12 1.22 44.65
N LYS A 881 -12.10 -0.11 44.87
CA LYS A 881 -10.88 -0.82 45.23
C LYS A 881 -10.49 -1.82 44.15
N LEU A 882 -9.28 -1.66 43.60
CA LEU A 882 -8.75 -2.58 42.61
C LEU A 882 -8.38 -3.94 43.25
N PRO A 883 -8.48 -5.05 42.50
CA PRO A 883 -8.00 -6.36 42.94
C PRO A 883 -6.51 -6.36 43.31
N ALA A 884 -6.16 -7.10 44.36
CA ALA A 884 -4.81 -7.21 44.87
C ALA A 884 -4.00 -8.26 44.09
N THR A 885 -3.58 -7.91 42.88
CA THR A 885 -2.74 -8.77 42.03
C THR A 885 -1.31 -8.23 41.94
N PRO A 886 -0.28 -9.07 42.09
CA PRO A 886 1.11 -8.64 41.95
C PRO A 886 1.40 -8.04 40.57
N ILE A 887 2.02 -6.87 40.54
CA ILE A 887 2.51 -6.21 39.32
C ILE A 887 4.03 -6.44 39.27
N PRO A 888 4.58 -6.97 38.17
CA PRO A 888 6.03 -7.13 38.04
C PRO A 888 6.77 -5.79 38.11
N ALA A 889 8.00 -5.80 38.65
CA ALA A 889 8.82 -4.60 38.72
C ALA A 889 9.07 -3.99 37.32
N GLY A 890 8.96 -2.66 37.22
CA GLY A 890 9.12 -1.93 35.95
C GLY A 890 7.87 -1.89 35.07
N TYR A 891 6.72 -2.31 35.59
CA TYR A 891 5.41 -2.17 34.95
C TYR A 891 4.47 -1.37 35.85
N ASN A 892 3.54 -0.67 35.21
CA ASN A 892 2.38 -0.06 35.84
C ASN A 892 1.22 -1.07 35.82
N GLY A 893 0.35 -1.01 36.82
CA GLY A 893 -0.92 -1.72 36.79
C GLY A 893 -1.81 -1.16 35.69
N LEU A 894 -2.55 -2.02 35.01
CA LEU A 894 -3.54 -1.61 34.01
C LEU A 894 -4.93 -1.91 34.54
N GLY A 895 -5.66 -0.84 34.86
CA GLY A 895 -7.05 -0.88 35.28
C GLY A 895 -8.00 -0.65 34.10
N GLU A 896 -9.24 -1.08 34.27
CA GLU A 896 -10.34 -0.76 33.36
C GLU A 896 -11.56 -0.36 34.17
N LEU A 897 -12.04 0.85 33.93
CA LEU A 897 -13.32 1.35 34.42
C LEU A 897 -14.39 0.97 33.40
N ILE A 898 -15.50 0.41 33.87
CA ILE A 898 -16.61 -0.06 33.04
C ILE A 898 -17.87 0.65 33.52
N PHE A 899 -18.38 1.59 32.75
CA PHE A 899 -19.66 2.23 32.97
C PHE A 899 -20.71 1.62 32.06
N LYS A 900 -21.77 1.07 32.62
CA LYS A 900 -22.92 0.59 31.85
C LYS A 900 -24.10 1.56 32.02
N PRO A 901 -24.42 2.39 31.01
CA PRO A 901 -25.61 3.22 31.05
C PRO A 901 -26.87 2.35 31.20
N ARG A 902 -27.85 2.84 31.94
CA ARG A 902 -29.10 2.13 32.19
C ARG A 902 -29.95 2.12 30.92
N GLY A 903 -30.24 0.93 30.40
CA GLY A 903 -31.01 0.74 29.17
C GLY A 903 -30.14 0.64 27.91
N GLU A 904 -28.81 0.72 28.05
CA GLU A 904 -27.87 0.41 26.98
C GLU A 904 -27.24 -0.97 27.19
N ASP A 905 -27.07 -1.71 26.09
CA ASP A 905 -26.52 -3.07 26.14
C ASP A 905 -24.99 -3.07 26.21
N THR A 906 -24.35 -2.06 25.63
CA THR A 906 -22.89 -1.96 25.53
C THR A 906 -22.33 -1.07 26.65
N PRO A 907 -21.44 -1.61 27.52
CA PRO A 907 -20.76 -0.78 28.48
C PRO A 907 -19.70 0.08 27.80
N ILE A 908 -19.44 1.25 28.37
CA ILE A 908 -18.33 2.13 28.01
C ILE A 908 -17.15 1.80 28.92
N THR A 909 -15.98 1.62 28.33
CA THR A 909 -14.77 1.26 29.06
C THR A 909 -13.70 2.34 28.95
N TRP A 910 -12.96 2.55 30.04
CA TRP A 910 -11.78 3.42 30.09
C TRP A 910 -10.62 2.66 30.72
N GLU A 911 -9.53 2.54 29.97
CA GLU A 911 -8.28 2.00 30.51
C GLU A 911 -7.51 3.12 31.23
N PHE A 912 -6.85 2.77 32.33
CA PHE A 912 -5.98 3.69 33.06
C PHE A 912 -4.80 2.95 33.67
N GLU A 913 -3.65 3.60 33.71
CA GLU A 913 -2.43 3.09 34.36
C GLU A 913 -2.38 3.50 35.85
N TYR A 914 -1.76 2.68 36.69
CA TYR A 914 -1.57 2.98 38.11
C TYR A 914 -0.34 2.35 38.77
#